data_AF-A0A8H6Z516-F1
#
_entry.id   AF-A0A8H6Z516-F1
#
_cell.length_a   1.000
_cell.length_b   1.000
_cell.length_c   1.000
_cell.angle_alpha   90.00
_cell.angle_beta   90.00
_cell.angle_gamma   90.00
#
_symmetry.space_group_name_H-M   'P 1'
#
loop_
_entity.id
_entity.type
_entity.pdbx_description
1 polymer ?
#
loop_
_entity_poly.entity_id
_entity_poly.type
_entity_poly.pdbx_seq_one_letter_code
_entity_poly.pdbx_strand_id
1 'polypeptide(L)'
;MKTPPRYFISATKHYSWPKGAALAGLGSENMIDVPIDINAHIDTKILRGYLQECLNKQIPVFAVVGIIGSTEEGCVDPLDEILESRYARMRDEFEAKGLCFPRPCGRRLGRDFVPTATLRPSTVRQFKALARTDSITIDPHKAGYIPYPAGGLCYRDGRMRYLVTWSAPYLQQSDTGESIGVYGVEGSKPGAAAVATYMHHQVIGLHKDGHGALLGEVSWSCRRIAAHWAAMSVEKDPFIVVPLNPLSSEPDQAELAKEKDFIRTHILGKSNEAVVQDKRAMALLSTLGSDLNINAFACNFRINGAANIDVEEANYLNNAIFKRISITTPNKKPEGIPMFLSATTFKVGDYGACVKHFKERLQLETESNQDLFVLRNVVMSPFQTAGDFVGKLAGIFQGILEEEMKHVIARNTITPQTQSFVLRGYDANMSSGTGKAFLIYRPYFHNANGRFQVILRAEITDHPGSASKKVASDDVLFLATEQDMNVSDIAKPGASFQATIRTQDASGAETVVKNVQVSILQVVKNTPLDSYYRDDDYPSSFVPFYLFSVNNRLYIDHALVKAPNAQMCAEITFSDMRPGFNVKEFDLGVLLDAAQDKRDLLLSVSRPEVAMQPADALSTKWFVSGTSYKVAIYRDTKDADSHGPGLLNDIVRGTPLATGTMAISRGVYVDFTNINKQEFTERDTHRFTNFTSREAHPETKAEWRKLVYGLRGQGTLRGQNVFRGQGGATK
;
A
#
# COMPACT_ATOMS: atom_id res chain seq x y z
N MET A 1 -40.16 -1.16 -6.19
CA MET A 1 -39.37 -2.39 -5.93
C MET A 1 -38.98 -2.39 -4.45
N LYS A 2 -38.86 -3.55 -3.78
CA LYS A 2 -38.42 -3.61 -2.37
C LYS A 2 -36.89 -3.66 -2.19
N THR A 3 -36.16 -4.03 -3.24
CA THR A 3 -34.69 -4.09 -3.27
C THR A 3 -34.20 -3.44 -4.57
N PRO A 4 -33.13 -2.62 -4.55
CA PRO A 4 -32.53 -2.08 -5.77
C PRO A 4 -31.89 -3.17 -6.65
N PRO A 5 -31.80 -2.98 -7.98
CA PRO A 5 -31.05 -3.89 -8.85
C PRO A 5 -29.56 -3.93 -8.50
N ARG A 6 -28.92 -5.08 -8.72
CA ARG A 6 -27.47 -5.26 -8.52
C ARG A 6 -26.68 -5.21 -9.82
N TYR A 7 -25.43 -4.80 -9.71
CA TYR A 7 -24.47 -4.71 -10.80
C TYR A 7 -23.23 -5.54 -10.42
N PHE A 8 -22.85 -6.54 -11.22
CA PHE A 8 -21.70 -7.40 -10.90
C PHE A 8 -20.47 -7.04 -11.74
N ILE A 9 -19.31 -7.01 -11.10
CA ILE A 9 -18.03 -6.71 -11.75
C ILE A 9 -16.89 -7.28 -10.91
N SER A 10 -15.74 -7.57 -11.53
CA SER A 10 -14.50 -7.92 -10.81
C SER A 10 -14.14 -6.88 -9.74
N ALA A 11 -13.69 -7.33 -8.57
CA ALA A 11 -13.26 -6.46 -7.46
C ALA A 11 -12.20 -5.43 -7.89
N THR A 12 -11.29 -5.81 -8.79
CA THR A 12 -10.21 -4.97 -9.37
C THR A 12 -10.70 -3.97 -10.44
N LYS A 13 -11.99 -3.64 -10.44
CA LYS A 13 -12.63 -2.66 -11.34
C LYS A 13 -11.92 -1.30 -11.37
N HIS A 14 -11.87 -0.71 -12.56
CA HIS A 14 -11.50 0.70 -12.70
C HIS A 14 -12.52 1.61 -11.98
N TYR A 15 -12.02 2.66 -11.30
CA TYR A 15 -12.82 3.57 -10.46
C TYR A 15 -13.98 4.29 -11.18
N SER A 16 -14.00 4.29 -12.52
CA SER A 16 -15.12 4.81 -13.31
C SER A 16 -16.44 4.09 -13.02
N TRP A 17 -16.40 2.82 -12.62
CA TRP A 17 -17.59 2.02 -12.35
C TRP A 17 -18.36 2.49 -11.10
N PRO A 18 -17.78 2.51 -9.88
CA PRO A 18 -18.49 3.04 -8.70
C PRO A 18 -18.85 4.53 -8.87
N LYS A 19 -18.00 5.33 -9.55
CA LYS A 19 -18.32 6.72 -9.90
C LYS A 19 -19.53 6.81 -10.84
N GLY A 20 -19.63 5.93 -11.83
CA GLY A 20 -20.76 5.85 -12.76
C GLY A 20 -22.06 5.47 -12.06
N ALA A 21 -22.02 4.50 -11.13
CA ALA A 21 -23.17 4.13 -10.32
C ALA A 21 -23.64 5.27 -9.40
N ALA A 22 -22.70 6.03 -8.82
CA ALA A 22 -23.03 7.23 -8.04
C ALA A 22 -23.69 8.33 -8.91
N LEU A 23 -23.12 8.63 -10.08
CA LEU A 23 -23.66 9.62 -11.02
C LEU A 23 -25.03 9.22 -11.59
N ALA A 24 -25.28 7.93 -11.81
CA ALA A 24 -26.55 7.40 -12.29
C ALA A 24 -27.63 7.28 -11.19
N GLY A 25 -27.33 7.65 -9.94
CA GLY A 25 -28.26 7.50 -8.81
C GLY A 25 -28.50 6.04 -8.37
N LEU A 26 -27.70 5.09 -8.85
CA LEU A 26 -27.77 3.68 -8.47
C LEU A 26 -27.13 3.42 -7.10
N GLY A 27 -26.14 4.24 -6.72
CA GLY A 27 -25.35 4.08 -5.50
C GLY A 27 -24.27 3.01 -5.63
N SER A 28 -23.07 3.26 -5.08
CA SER A 28 -21.93 2.35 -5.18
C SER A 28 -22.16 1.02 -4.45
N GLU A 29 -22.97 0.99 -3.39
CA GLU A 29 -23.32 -0.23 -2.64
C GLU A 29 -24.14 -1.25 -3.45
N ASN A 30 -24.69 -0.85 -4.60
CA ASN A 30 -25.37 -1.75 -5.54
C ASN A 30 -24.46 -2.32 -6.61
N MET A 31 -23.19 -1.90 -6.62
CA MET A 31 -22.11 -2.52 -7.37
C MET A 31 -21.46 -3.59 -6.50
N ILE A 32 -21.78 -4.84 -6.79
CA ILE A 32 -21.27 -5.99 -6.05
C ILE A 32 -19.95 -6.43 -6.70
N ASP A 33 -18.91 -6.37 -5.89
CA ASP A 33 -17.58 -6.85 -6.26
C ASP A 33 -17.55 -8.37 -6.20
N VAL A 34 -17.17 -8.96 -7.33
CA VAL A 34 -16.90 -10.39 -7.44
C VAL A 34 -15.40 -10.60 -7.22
N PRO A 35 -15.01 -11.45 -6.25
CA PRO A 35 -13.60 -11.80 -6.04
C PRO A 35 -12.91 -12.31 -7.30
N ILE A 36 -11.60 -12.13 -7.34
CA ILE A 36 -10.72 -12.64 -8.39
C ILE A 36 -10.00 -13.92 -7.96
N ASP A 37 -9.62 -14.72 -8.94
CA ASP A 37 -8.75 -15.88 -8.78
C ASP A 37 -7.26 -15.47 -8.61
N ILE A 38 -6.37 -16.44 -8.43
CA ILE A 38 -4.94 -16.18 -8.26
C ILE A 38 -4.25 -15.55 -9.49
N ASN A 39 -4.89 -15.57 -10.66
CA ASN A 39 -4.40 -14.94 -11.90
C ASN A 39 -4.99 -13.52 -12.11
N ALA A 40 -5.72 -13.00 -11.12
CA ALA A 40 -6.46 -11.75 -11.17
C ALA A 40 -7.60 -11.71 -12.22
N HIS A 41 -8.20 -12.87 -12.52
CA HIS A 41 -9.40 -13.01 -13.35
C HIS A 41 -10.63 -13.13 -12.45
N ILE A 42 -11.79 -12.57 -12.84
CA ILE A 42 -13.05 -12.71 -12.07
C ILE A 42 -13.43 -14.18 -11.83
N ASP A 43 -13.74 -14.56 -10.59
CA ASP A 43 -14.16 -15.93 -10.28
C ASP A 43 -15.62 -16.17 -10.73
N THR A 44 -15.76 -16.95 -11.80
CA THR A 44 -17.05 -17.28 -12.44
C THR A 44 -17.92 -18.21 -11.60
N LYS A 45 -17.34 -18.97 -10.65
CA LYS A 45 -18.06 -19.82 -9.70
C LYS A 45 -18.69 -18.97 -8.61
N ILE A 46 -17.96 -17.98 -8.09
CA ILE A 46 -18.48 -17.03 -7.10
C ILE A 46 -19.55 -16.12 -7.74
N LEU A 47 -19.31 -15.59 -8.95
CA LEU A 47 -20.32 -14.88 -9.73
C LEU A 47 -21.61 -15.70 -9.87
N ARG A 48 -21.51 -16.99 -10.25
CA ARG A 48 -22.67 -17.88 -10.37
C ARG A 48 -23.42 -18.03 -9.04
N GLY A 49 -22.72 -18.07 -7.91
CA GLY A 49 -23.30 -18.05 -6.57
C GLY A 49 -24.16 -16.80 -6.33
N TYR A 50 -23.60 -15.60 -6.58
CA TYR A 50 -24.33 -14.34 -6.40
C TYR A 50 -25.52 -14.18 -7.35
N LEU A 51 -25.40 -14.65 -8.60
CA LEU A 51 -26.51 -14.67 -9.55
C LEU A 51 -27.64 -15.61 -9.11
N GLN A 52 -27.31 -16.79 -8.57
CA GLN A 52 -28.28 -17.72 -8.00
C GLN A 52 -28.96 -17.13 -6.75
N GLU A 53 -28.22 -16.40 -5.90
CA GLU A 53 -28.79 -15.68 -4.76
C GLU A 53 -29.79 -14.61 -5.23
N CYS A 54 -29.43 -13.81 -6.24
CA CYS A 54 -30.33 -12.79 -6.80
C CYS A 54 -31.60 -13.41 -7.38
N LEU A 55 -31.50 -14.54 -8.08
CA LEU A 55 -32.64 -15.31 -8.57
C LEU A 55 -33.55 -15.78 -7.41
N ASN A 56 -32.97 -16.39 -6.38
CA ASN A 56 -33.70 -16.90 -5.22
C ASN A 56 -34.40 -15.78 -4.43
N LYS A 57 -33.77 -14.60 -4.31
CA LYS A 57 -34.29 -13.43 -3.59
C LYS A 57 -35.11 -12.46 -4.45
N GLN A 58 -35.35 -12.80 -5.72
CA GLN A 58 -36.04 -11.94 -6.70
C GLN A 58 -35.42 -10.53 -6.85
N ILE A 59 -34.10 -10.44 -6.76
CA ILE A 59 -33.33 -9.19 -6.92
C ILE A 59 -32.94 -9.06 -8.39
N PRO A 60 -33.36 -7.99 -9.11
CA PRO A 60 -32.98 -7.80 -10.51
C PRO A 60 -31.47 -7.60 -10.66
N VAL A 61 -30.89 -8.16 -11.72
CA VAL A 61 -29.50 -7.91 -12.11
C VAL A 61 -29.51 -6.95 -13.29
N PHE A 62 -28.93 -5.76 -13.11
CA PHE A 62 -28.88 -4.72 -14.13
C PHE A 62 -27.84 -5.06 -15.20
N ALA A 63 -26.62 -5.44 -14.80
CA ALA A 63 -25.59 -5.95 -15.70
C ALA A 63 -24.55 -6.80 -14.96
N VAL A 64 -23.74 -7.49 -15.76
CA VAL A 64 -22.49 -8.14 -15.37
C VAL A 64 -21.40 -7.62 -16.30
N VAL A 65 -20.25 -7.21 -15.76
CA VAL A 65 -19.10 -6.71 -16.54
C VAL A 65 -17.94 -7.68 -16.45
N GLY A 66 -17.51 -8.18 -17.62
CA GLY A 66 -16.18 -8.77 -17.80
C GLY A 66 -15.19 -7.69 -18.26
N ILE A 67 -14.01 -7.66 -17.64
CA ILE A 67 -12.92 -6.72 -17.92
C ILE A 67 -11.94 -7.38 -18.90
N ILE A 68 -11.73 -6.73 -20.05
CA ILE A 68 -10.81 -7.19 -21.10
C ILE A 68 -9.61 -6.24 -21.13
N GLY A 69 -8.57 -6.56 -20.37
CA GLY A 69 -7.44 -5.67 -20.11
C GLY A 69 -7.67 -4.85 -18.85
N SER A 70 -7.53 -5.49 -17.70
CA SER A 70 -7.63 -4.84 -16.38
C SER A 70 -6.52 -3.79 -16.18
N THR A 71 -6.77 -2.84 -15.27
CA THR A 71 -5.95 -1.60 -15.23
C THR A 71 -4.55 -1.85 -14.71
N GLU A 72 -4.38 -2.68 -13.68
CA GLU A 72 -3.13 -2.80 -12.94
C GLU A 72 -2.21 -3.88 -13.53
N GLU A 73 -2.78 -4.90 -14.15
CA GLU A 73 -2.16 -6.18 -14.50
C GLU A 73 -2.49 -6.68 -15.92
N GLY A 74 -3.38 -6.00 -16.65
CA GLY A 74 -3.69 -6.30 -18.05
C GLY A 74 -4.36 -7.66 -18.27
N CYS A 75 -4.97 -8.21 -17.23
CA CYS A 75 -5.67 -9.50 -17.27
C CYS A 75 -6.96 -9.44 -18.08
N VAL A 76 -7.40 -10.60 -18.55
CA VAL A 76 -8.59 -10.74 -19.40
C VAL A 76 -9.54 -11.75 -18.78
N ASP A 77 -10.64 -11.24 -18.24
CA ASP A 77 -11.68 -12.06 -17.61
C ASP A 77 -12.21 -13.15 -18.57
N PRO A 78 -12.60 -14.34 -18.04
CA PRO A 78 -13.24 -15.42 -18.79
C PRO A 78 -14.65 -15.05 -19.27
N LEU A 79 -14.73 -14.14 -20.25
CA LEU A 79 -15.96 -13.62 -20.82
C LEU A 79 -16.81 -14.71 -21.49
N ASP A 80 -16.19 -15.75 -22.07
CA ASP A 80 -16.89 -16.94 -22.54
C ASP A 80 -17.67 -17.60 -21.40
N GLU A 81 -17.05 -17.89 -20.26
CA GLU A 81 -17.72 -18.44 -19.08
C GLU A 81 -18.78 -17.51 -18.45
N ILE A 82 -18.53 -16.19 -18.41
CA ILE A 82 -19.53 -15.21 -17.95
C ILE A 82 -20.75 -15.25 -18.86
N LEU A 83 -20.55 -15.28 -20.18
CA LEU A 83 -21.63 -15.39 -21.14
C LEU A 83 -22.31 -16.75 -21.09
N GLU A 84 -21.60 -17.85 -20.84
CA GLU A 84 -22.22 -19.15 -20.57
C GLU A 84 -23.04 -19.13 -19.27
N SER A 85 -22.61 -18.41 -18.22
CA SER A 85 -23.45 -18.23 -17.03
C SER A 85 -24.77 -17.48 -17.32
N ARG A 86 -24.78 -16.61 -18.34
CA ARG A 86 -25.96 -15.85 -18.79
C ARG A 86 -26.78 -16.55 -19.88
N TYR A 87 -26.18 -17.45 -20.67
CA TYR A 87 -26.77 -18.00 -21.90
C TYR A 87 -26.79 -19.53 -22.01
N ALA A 88 -25.91 -20.29 -21.35
CA ALA A 88 -25.70 -21.73 -21.64
C ALA A 88 -26.97 -22.57 -21.51
N ARG A 89 -27.65 -22.47 -20.36
CA ARG A 89 -28.87 -23.25 -20.05
C ARG A 89 -30.09 -22.97 -20.96
N MET A 90 -29.98 -22.07 -21.93
CA MET A 90 -30.99 -21.86 -22.98
C MET A 90 -30.43 -21.88 -24.42
N ARG A 91 -29.12 -22.10 -24.61
CA ARG A 91 -28.46 -22.11 -25.93
C ARG A 91 -28.07 -23.52 -26.41
N ASP A 92 -27.83 -24.44 -25.48
CA ASP A 92 -27.46 -25.84 -25.75
C ASP A 92 -28.48 -26.59 -26.65
N GLU A 93 -29.74 -26.15 -26.71
CA GLU A 93 -30.79 -26.76 -27.54
C GLU A 93 -30.66 -26.42 -29.05
N PHE A 94 -29.99 -25.31 -29.42
CA PHE A 94 -29.98 -24.79 -30.79
C PHE A 94 -28.62 -24.78 -31.50
N GLU A 95 -27.52 -25.11 -30.81
CA GLU A 95 -26.20 -25.31 -31.43
C GLU A 95 -25.97 -26.72 -32.00
N ALA A 96 -27.01 -27.56 -32.06
CA ALA A 96 -27.05 -28.81 -32.82
C ALA A 96 -26.95 -28.63 -34.37
N LYS A 97 -26.47 -27.47 -34.86
CA LYS A 97 -26.56 -27.03 -36.27
C LYS A 97 -25.28 -26.43 -36.86
N GLY A 98 -24.10 -26.82 -36.35
CA GLY A 98 -22.84 -26.84 -37.12
C GLY A 98 -21.98 -25.57 -37.11
N LEU A 99 -20.66 -25.75 -36.92
CA LEU A 99 -19.66 -24.69 -36.76
C LEU A 99 -18.37 -25.04 -37.54
N CYS A 100 -17.69 -24.06 -38.18
CA CYS A 100 -16.29 -24.22 -38.62
C CYS A 100 -15.52 -22.90 -38.86
N PHE A 101 -14.21 -22.99 -39.15
CA PHE A 101 -13.15 -21.97 -38.98
C PHE A 101 -12.36 -21.67 -40.29
N PRO A 102 -11.52 -20.60 -40.34
CA PRO A 102 -10.10 -20.81 -40.78
C PRO A 102 -9.01 -19.91 -40.11
N ARG A 103 -7.76 -19.98 -40.64
CA ARG A 103 -6.45 -19.60 -40.04
C ARG A 103 -5.54 -18.73 -40.99
N PRO A 104 -4.30 -18.29 -40.62
CA PRO A 104 -3.63 -17.07 -41.16
C PRO A 104 -2.35 -17.23 -42.06
N CYS A 105 -1.84 -16.11 -42.61
CA CYS A 105 -0.47 -15.81 -43.12
C CYS A 105 -0.26 -14.24 -43.10
N GLY A 106 0.89 -13.60 -42.84
CA GLY A 106 2.10 -13.37 -43.69
C GLY A 106 2.01 -11.99 -44.44
N ARG A 107 2.99 -11.05 -44.52
CA ARG A 107 4.44 -10.95 -44.19
C ARG A 107 4.85 -9.44 -43.94
N ARG A 108 6.14 -9.10 -43.69
CA ARG A 108 6.67 -7.75 -43.28
C ARG A 108 7.48 -6.99 -44.37
N LEU A 109 7.74 -5.69 -44.15
CA LEU A 109 8.95 -4.94 -44.57
C LEU A 109 9.34 -3.84 -43.54
N GLY A 110 10.62 -3.46 -43.44
CA GLY A 110 10.99 -2.05 -43.21
C GLY A 110 11.65 -1.56 -41.91
N ARG A 111 12.12 -2.40 -40.97
CA ARG A 111 12.92 -1.96 -39.78
C ARG A 111 13.74 -3.10 -39.18
N ASP A 112 14.65 -2.79 -38.24
CA ASP A 112 15.35 -3.79 -37.41
C ASP A 112 14.34 -4.81 -36.85
N PHE A 113 14.70 -6.10 -36.92
CA PHE A 113 13.71 -7.16 -36.83
C PHE A 113 13.16 -7.33 -35.41
N VAL A 114 11.93 -6.86 -35.18
CA VAL A 114 11.15 -7.06 -33.95
C VAL A 114 9.94 -7.95 -34.26
N PRO A 115 9.95 -9.27 -34.04
CA PRO A 115 8.87 -10.16 -34.48
C PRO A 115 7.54 -9.84 -33.79
N THR A 116 6.43 -10.28 -34.39
CA THR A 116 5.10 -10.17 -33.79
C THR A 116 4.81 -11.37 -32.89
N ALA A 117 4.36 -11.11 -31.67
CA ALA A 117 3.83 -12.11 -30.77
C ALA A 117 2.30 -12.17 -30.90
N THR A 118 1.73 -13.37 -31.04
CA THR A 118 0.28 -13.56 -31.05
C THR A 118 -0.30 -13.58 -29.64
N LEU A 119 -1.57 -13.17 -29.51
CA LEU A 119 -2.38 -13.35 -28.30
C LEU A 119 -2.37 -14.81 -27.81
N ARG A 120 -2.49 -15.01 -26.50
CA ARG A 120 -2.62 -16.35 -25.90
C ARG A 120 -3.93 -17.02 -26.41
N PRO A 121 -3.98 -18.36 -26.54
CA PRO A 121 -5.20 -19.06 -26.95
C PRO A 121 -6.41 -18.77 -26.04
N SER A 122 -6.18 -18.55 -24.74
CA SER A 122 -7.19 -18.08 -23.78
C SER A 122 -7.74 -16.71 -24.18
N THR A 123 -6.88 -15.70 -24.29
CA THR A 123 -7.25 -14.33 -24.70
C THR A 123 -8.01 -14.31 -26.04
N VAL A 124 -7.62 -15.13 -27.02
CA VAL A 124 -8.32 -15.23 -28.30
C VAL A 124 -9.76 -15.73 -28.16
N ARG A 125 -10.06 -16.63 -27.21
CA ARG A 125 -11.45 -17.03 -26.93
C ARG A 125 -12.27 -15.85 -26.39
N GLN A 126 -11.71 -15.10 -25.45
CA GLN A 126 -12.42 -13.96 -24.85
C GLN A 126 -12.66 -12.82 -25.84
N PHE A 127 -11.70 -12.54 -26.72
CA PHE A 127 -11.91 -11.57 -27.81
C PHE A 127 -12.98 -12.01 -28.82
N LYS A 128 -13.15 -13.31 -29.07
CA LYS A 128 -14.29 -13.81 -29.88
C LYS A 128 -15.62 -13.68 -29.15
N ALA A 129 -15.62 -13.83 -27.83
CA ALA A 129 -16.81 -13.73 -27.00
C ALA A 129 -17.40 -12.30 -26.95
N LEU A 130 -16.59 -11.26 -27.16
CA LEU A 130 -17.03 -9.84 -27.24
C LEU A 130 -18.26 -9.62 -28.12
N ALA A 131 -18.38 -10.29 -29.27
CA ALA A 131 -19.51 -10.16 -30.20
C ALA A 131 -20.89 -10.60 -29.64
N ARG A 132 -20.90 -11.25 -28.46
CA ARG A 132 -22.11 -11.67 -27.72
C ARG A 132 -22.50 -10.69 -26.61
N THR A 133 -21.68 -9.69 -26.30
CA THR A 133 -21.98 -8.67 -25.27
C THR A 133 -22.99 -7.65 -25.78
N ASP A 134 -23.74 -7.00 -24.88
CA ASP A 134 -24.75 -6.00 -25.27
C ASP A 134 -24.10 -4.63 -25.58
N SER A 135 -22.99 -4.30 -24.92
CA SER A 135 -22.19 -3.09 -25.16
C SER A 135 -20.71 -3.27 -24.80
N ILE A 136 -19.82 -2.53 -25.48
CA ILE A 136 -18.36 -2.54 -25.29
C ILE A 136 -17.86 -1.11 -25.16
N THR A 137 -17.13 -0.81 -24.08
CA THR A 137 -16.31 0.42 -23.97
C THR A 137 -14.92 0.15 -24.55
N ILE A 138 -14.43 1.04 -25.41
CA ILE A 138 -13.10 0.94 -26.04
C ILE A 138 -12.47 2.33 -26.15
N ASP A 139 -11.16 2.42 -25.89
CA ASP A 139 -10.44 3.70 -25.80
C ASP A 139 -9.37 3.81 -26.89
N PRO A 140 -9.65 4.49 -28.02
CA PRO A 140 -8.63 4.86 -29.00
C PRO A 140 -7.43 5.61 -28.40
N HIS A 141 -7.61 6.42 -27.35
CA HIS A 141 -6.51 7.11 -26.63
C HIS A 141 -5.63 6.21 -25.73
N LYS A 142 -5.93 4.91 -25.65
CA LYS A 142 -5.08 3.90 -25.01
C LYS A 142 -4.33 3.11 -26.08
N ALA A 143 -4.69 1.83 -26.27
CA ALA A 143 -4.03 0.94 -27.23
C ALA A 143 -4.23 1.34 -28.70
N GLY A 144 -5.15 2.27 -28.99
CA GLY A 144 -5.36 2.82 -30.33
C GLY A 144 -4.34 3.89 -30.78
N TYR A 145 -3.43 4.34 -29.91
CA TYR A 145 -2.41 5.37 -30.20
C TYR A 145 -2.95 6.74 -30.65
N ILE A 146 -4.22 7.04 -30.38
CA ILE A 146 -4.79 8.37 -30.65
C ILE A 146 -4.43 9.33 -29.50
N PRO A 147 -4.13 10.61 -29.76
CA PRO A 147 -4.01 11.60 -28.68
C PRO A 147 -5.30 11.74 -27.87
N TYR A 148 -5.18 12.06 -26.59
CA TYR A 148 -6.34 12.43 -25.77
C TYR A 148 -7.00 13.72 -26.32
N PRO A 149 -8.35 13.85 -26.27
CA PRO A 149 -9.33 12.85 -25.83
C PRO A 149 -9.88 12.00 -26.99
N ALA A 150 -9.92 10.67 -26.82
CA ALA A 150 -10.61 9.76 -27.73
C ALA A 150 -11.05 8.46 -27.01
N GLY A 151 -12.28 8.44 -26.51
CA GLY A 151 -12.97 7.25 -25.98
C GLY A 151 -14.12 6.81 -26.89
N GLY A 152 -14.66 5.61 -26.66
CA GLY A 152 -15.72 5.04 -27.48
C GLY A 152 -16.62 4.04 -26.74
N LEU A 153 -17.89 3.99 -27.15
CA LEU A 153 -18.89 3.06 -26.67
C LEU A 153 -19.64 2.46 -27.87
N CYS A 154 -19.58 1.14 -28.00
CA CYS A 154 -20.24 0.39 -29.05
C CYS A 154 -21.41 -0.39 -28.46
N TYR A 155 -22.61 -0.24 -29.01
CA TYR A 155 -23.76 -1.10 -28.69
C TYR A 155 -23.87 -2.21 -29.74
N ARG A 156 -24.10 -3.45 -29.31
CA ARG A 156 -24.38 -4.57 -30.23
C ARG A 156 -25.69 -4.38 -30.98
N ASP A 157 -26.70 -3.82 -30.29
CA ASP A 157 -27.92 -3.33 -30.91
C ASP A 157 -27.96 -1.81 -30.82
N GLY A 158 -27.81 -1.14 -31.97
CA GLY A 158 -27.79 0.32 -32.06
C GLY A 158 -29.07 0.99 -31.56
N ARG A 159 -30.17 0.26 -31.32
CA ARG A 159 -31.41 0.76 -30.72
C ARG A 159 -31.27 1.04 -29.22
N MET A 160 -30.30 0.43 -28.53
CA MET A 160 -30.05 0.69 -27.10
C MET A 160 -29.74 2.17 -26.82
N ARG A 161 -29.20 2.91 -27.80
CA ARG A 161 -28.90 4.35 -27.69
C ARG A 161 -30.12 5.23 -27.37
N TYR A 162 -31.34 4.77 -27.68
CA TYR A 162 -32.56 5.53 -27.39
C TYR A 162 -32.92 5.52 -25.90
N LEU A 163 -32.41 4.55 -25.11
CA LEU A 163 -32.67 4.44 -23.67
C LEU A 163 -32.11 5.61 -22.84
N VAL A 164 -31.18 6.39 -23.40
CA VAL A 164 -30.66 7.63 -22.78
C VAL A 164 -31.33 8.90 -23.33
N THR A 165 -32.47 8.76 -24.01
CA THR A 165 -33.23 9.87 -24.61
C THR A 165 -34.71 9.79 -24.27
N TRP A 166 -35.43 10.91 -24.42
CA TRP A 166 -36.90 10.94 -24.35
C TRP A 166 -37.57 10.77 -25.74
N SER A 167 -36.85 10.25 -26.73
CA SER A 167 -37.29 10.12 -28.12
C SER A 167 -37.45 8.67 -28.55
N ALA A 168 -38.53 8.36 -29.26
CA ALA A 168 -38.69 7.07 -29.95
C ALA A 168 -37.90 7.05 -31.28
N PRO A 169 -37.59 5.86 -31.85
CA PRO A 169 -36.97 5.76 -33.17
C PRO A 169 -37.94 6.25 -34.25
N TYR A 170 -37.78 7.50 -34.70
CA TYR A 170 -38.54 8.05 -35.82
C TYR A 170 -38.08 7.44 -37.15
N LEU A 171 -39.01 7.32 -38.10
CA LEU A 171 -38.69 6.94 -39.48
C LEU A 171 -37.73 7.98 -40.07
N GLN A 172 -36.61 7.53 -40.64
CA GLN A 172 -35.67 8.42 -41.32
C GLN A 172 -36.38 9.14 -42.47
N GLN A 173 -36.49 10.47 -42.36
CA GLN A 173 -36.75 11.32 -43.51
C GLN A 173 -35.42 11.63 -44.19
N SER A 174 -35.34 11.35 -45.49
CA SER A 174 -34.18 11.66 -46.31
C SER A 174 -33.91 13.17 -46.35
N ASP A 175 -32.63 13.53 -46.42
CA ASP A 175 -32.04 14.85 -46.72
C ASP A 175 -31.60 15.71 -45.52
N THR A 176 -32.11 15.49 -44.29
CA THR A 176 -31.56 16.12 -43.07
C THR A 176 -30.88 15.09 -42.17
N GLY A 177 -29.55 15.10 -42.11
CA GLY A 177 -28.76 14.11 -41.38
C GLY A 177 -29.04 14.05 -39.86
N GLU A 178 -28.99 12.85 -39.29
CA GLU A 178 -29.23 12.59 -37.86
C GLU A 178 -28.10 13.16 -36.98
N SER A 179 -28.43 13.94 -35.95
CA SER A 179 -27.44 14.45 -34.99
C SER A 179 -26.99 13.36 -34.03
N ILE A 180 -25.76 12.85 -34.18
CA ILE A 180 -25.18 11.86 -33.27
C ILE A 180 -24.96 12.40 -31.84
N GLY A 181 -25.02 13.72 -31.65
CA GLY A 181 -24.73 14.38 -30.38
C GLY A 181 -25.70 14.06 -29.24
N VAL A 182 -26.94 13.66 -29.55
CA VAL A 182 -28.01 13.46 -28.55
C VAL A 182 -27.99 12.08 -27.86
N TYR A 183 -27.13 11.16 -28.30
CA TYR A 183 -27.12 9.76 -27.86
C TYR A 183 -26.05 9.44 -26.81
N GLY A 184 -25.84 10.33 -25.84
CA GLY A 184 -24.85 10.14 -24.78
C GLY A 184 -24.85 11.27 -23.75
N VAL A 185 -23.88 11.21 -22.84
CA VAL A 185 -23.76 12.15 -21.71
C VAL A 185 -23.27 13.54 -22.14
N GLU A 186 -22.42 13.60 -23.17
CA GLU A 186 -21.83 14.85 -23.66
C GLU A 186 -22.69 15.52 -24.75
N GLY A 187 -22.83 16.85 -24.69
CA GLY A 187 -23.41 17.67 -25.76
C GLY A 187 -22.38 18.01 -26.86
N SER A 188 -21.86 19.24 -26.86
CA SER A 188 -20.81 19.67 -27.80
C SER A 188 -19.54 18.81 -27.65
N LYS A 189 -19.06 18.23 -28.76
CA LYS A 189 -17.87 17.36 -28.79
C LYS A 189 -17.02 17.59 -30.05
N PRO A 190 -15.69 17.45 -29.99
CA PRO A 190 -14.79 17.83 -31.08
C PRO A 190 -14.81 16.81 -32.22
N GLY A 191 -15.24 17.22 -33.41
CA GLY A 191 -15.13 16.40 -34.62
C GLY A 191 -13.69 15.98 -34.95
N ALA A 192 -12.69 16.75 -34.51
CA ALA A 192 -11.27 16.44 -34.65
C ALA A 192 -10.88 15.09 -34.00
N ALA A 193 -11.49 14.69 -32.88
CA ALA A 193 -11.21 13.40 -32.24
C ALA A 193 -11.68 12.23 -33.12
N ALA A 194 -12.88 12.35 -33.70
CA ALA A 194 -13.41 11.37 -34.65
C ALA A 194 -12.56 11.28 -35.92
N VAL A 195 -12.10 12.42 -36.45
CA VAL A 195 -11.18 12.47 -37.61
C VAL A 195 -9.83 11.82 -37.28
N ALA A 196 -9.25 12.08 -36.11
CA ALA A 196 -7.97 11.47 -35.69
C ALA A 196 -8.09 9.94 -35.59
N THR A 197 -9.15 9.43 -34.95
CA THR A 197 -9.43 7.99 -34.88
C THR A 197 -9.68 7.39 -36.27
N TYR A 198 -10.46 8.06 -37.12
CA TYR A 198 -10.72 7.62 -38.49
C TYR A 198 -9.43 7.55 -39.33
N MET A 199 -8.57 8.58 -39.28
CA MET A 199 -7.30 8.61 -40.00
C MET A 199 -6.40 7.43 -39.60
N HIS A 200 -6.31 7.11 -38.30
CA HIS A 200 -5.57 5.92 -37.85
C HIS A 200 -6.19 4.63 -38.39
N HIS A 201 -7.52 4.50 -38.38
CA HIS A 201 -8.20 3.32 -38.94
C HIS A 201 -7.95 3.15 -40.45
N GLN A 202 -7.82 4.23 -41.21
CA GLN A 202 -7.52 4.18 -42.66
C GLN A 202 -6.02 3.96 -42.95
N VAL A 203 -5.12 4.61 -42.20
CA VAL A 203 -3.67 4.60 -42.46
C VAL A 203 -2.99 3.37 -41.88
N ILE A 204 -3.35 2.97 -40.65
CA ILE A 204 -2.76 1.82 -39.96
C ILE A 204 -3.57 0.54 -40.21
N GLY A 205 -4.90 0.66 -40.37
CA GLY A 205 -5.77 -0.48 -40.71
C GLY A 205 -6.15 -1.35 -39.51
N LEU A 206 -7.45 -1.59 -39.31
CA LEU A 206 -7.98 -2.47 -38.26
C LEU A 206 -7.91 -3.97 -38.64
N HIS A 207 -6.72 -4.45 -39.03
CA HIS A 207 -6.47 -5.83 -39.41
C HIS A 207 -5.13 -6.36 -38.89
N LYS A 208 -4.90 -7.67 -39.05
CA LYS A 208 -3.73 -8.42 -38.56
C LYS A 208 -2.39 -7.81 -39.01
N ASP A 209 -2.31 -7.29 -40.23
CA ASP A 209 -1.07 -6.74 -40.82
C ASP A 209 -0.88 -5.24 -40.53
N GLY A 210 -1.89 -4.62 -39.92
CA GLY A 210 -1.95 -3.21 -39.58
C GLY A 210 -1.80 -3.01 -38.08
N HIS A 211 -2.88 -2.58 -37.43
CA HIS A 211 -2.93 -2.43 -35.98
C HIS A 211 -2.63 -3.73 -35.21
N GLY A 212 -2.98 -4.89 -35.78
CA GLY A 212 -2.61 -6.20 -35.21
C GLY A 212 -1.10 -6.48 -35.26
N ALA A 213 -0.38 -5.96 -36.25
CA ALA A 213 1.07 -6.10 -36.33
C ALA A 213 1.75 -5.19 -35.30
N LEU A 214 1.31 -3.92 -35.21
CA LEU A 214 1.76 -2.98 -34.18
C LEU A 214 1.62 -3.56 -32.77
N LEU A 215 0.41 -4.03 -32.40
CA LEU A 215 0.18 -4.63 -31.09
C LEU A 215 0.92 -5.98 -30.91
N GLY A 216 1.19 -6.71 -32.00
CA GLY A 216 2.01 -7.92 -31.96
C GLY A 216 3.48 -7.64 -31.61
N GLU A 217 4.08 -6.57 -32.16
CA GLU A 217 5.45 -6.13 -31.84
C GLU A 217 5.55 -5.58 -30.40
N VAL A 218 4.50 -4.92 -29.93
CA VAL A 218 4.36 -4.48 -28.52
C VAL A 218 4.26 -5.70 -27.59
N SER A 219 3.46 -6.71 -27.96
CA SER A 219 3.30 -7.94 -27.17
C SER A 219 4.59 -8.78 -27.12
N TRP A 220 5.40 -8.74 -28.18
CA TRP A 220 6.75 -9.29 -28.17
C TRP A 220 7.65 -8.56 -27.15
N SER A 221 7.66 -7.22 -27.20
CA SER A 221 8.42 -6.39 -26.26
C SER A 221 8.01 -6.66 -24.82
N CYS A 222 6.70 -6.82 -24.56
CA CYS A 222 6.18 -7.13 -23.24
C CYS A 222 6.68 -8.47 -22.69
N ARG A 223 6.63 -9.53 -23.52
CA ARG A 223 7.13 -10.87 -23.16
C ARG A 223 8.64 -10.89 -22.94
N ARG A 224 9.38 -10.16 -23.77
CA ARG A 224 10.85 -9.97 -23.62
C ARG A 224 11.19 -9.30 -22.30
N ILE A 225 10.45 -8.27 -21.91
CA ILE A 225 10.62 -7.59 -20.61
C ILE A 225 10.19 -8.50 -19.45
N ALA A 226 9.08 -9.23 -19.58
CA ALA A 226 8.62 -10.20 -18.58
C ALA A 226 9.63 -11.32 -18.31
N ALA A 227 10.38 -11.74 -19.33
CA ALA A 227 11.47 -12.72 -19.17
C ALA A 227 12.56 -12.23 -18.21
N HIS A 228 12.86 -10.93 -18.18
CA HIS A 228 13.77 -10.37 -17.17
C HIS A 228 13.13 -10.45 -15.78
N TRP A 229 11.88 -9.98 -15.58
CA TRP A 229 11.22 -10.04 -14.27
C TRP A 229 11.09 -11.47 -13.72
N ALA A 230 10.89 -12.45 -14.60
CA ALA A 230 10.77 -13.87 -14.24
C ALA A 230 12.10 -14.53 -13.81
N ALA A 231 13.23 -14.09 -14.36
CA ALA A 231 14.52 -14.78 -14.21
C ALA A 231 15.69 -13.90 -13.72
N MET A 232 15.45 -12.62 -13.38
CA MET A 232 16.48 -11.69 -12.89
C MET A 232 17.18 -12.20 -11.63
N SER A 233 16.42 -12.55 -10.58
CA SER A 233 16.99 -13.07 -9.33
C SER A 233 17.22 -14.59 -9.35
N VAL A 234 18.39 -15.05 -8.89
CA VAL A 234 18.67 -16.43 -8.47
C VAL A 234 18.49 -16.60 -6.95
N GLU A 235 18.49 -17.85 -6.49
CA GLU A 235 18.34 -18.21 -5.06
C GLU A 235 19.36 -17.54 -4.14
N LYS A 236 20.61 -17.38 -4.62
CA LYS A 236 21.72 -16.79 -3.87
C LYS A 236 21.78 -15.27 -3.93
N ASP A 237 20.91 -14.63 -4.71
CA ASP A 237 20.93 -13.17 -4.80
C ASP A 237 20.39 -12.54 -3.50
N PRO A 238 20.96 -11.39 -3.08
CA PRO A 238 20.46 -10.65 -1.93
C PRO A 238 19.10 -9.96 -2.21
N PHE A 239 18.62 -10.00 -3.46
CA PHE A 239 17.29 -9.55 -3.85
C PHE A 239 16.45 -10.69 -4.45
N ILE A 240 15.14 -10.48 -4.50
CA ILE A 240 14.13 -11.36 -5.06
C ILE A 240 13.30 -10.52 -6.05
N VAL A 241 13.03 -11.03 -7.24
CA VAL A 241 12.09 -10.42 -8.20
C VAL A 241 11.06 -11.48 -8.61
N VAL A 242 9.77 -11.17 -8.47
CA VAL A 242 8.67 -12.09 -8.80
C VAL A 242 7.64 -11.39 -9.67
N PRO A 243 7.32 -11.90 -10.87
CA PRO A 243 6.20 -11.42 -11.66
C PRO A 243 4.87 -11.94 -11.10
N LEU A 244 3.81 -11.14 -11.19
CA LEU A 244 2.46 -11.54 -10.77
C LEU A 244 2.03 -12.83 -11.48
N ASN A 245 2.17 -12.89 -12.80
CA ASN A 245 1.84 -14.06 -13.59
C ASN A 245 2.83 -15.21 -13.30
N PRO A 246 2.37 -16.39 -12.84
CA PRO A 246 3.25 -17.52 -12.58
C PRO A 246 3.97 -18.04 -13.84
N LEU A 247 5.15 -18.61 -13.63
CA LEU A 247 5.85 -19.42 -14.62
C LEU A 247 5.17 -20.78 -14.79
N SER A 248 5.40 -21.43 -15.93
CA SER A 248 4.65 -22.63 -16.36
C SER A 248 4.91 -23.84 -15.46
N SER A 249 6.07 -23.86 -14.79
CA SER A 249 6.50 -24.94 -13.91
C SER A 249 6.09 -24.73 -12.44
N GLU A 250 5.52 -23.58 -12.08
CA GLU A 250 5.09 -23.34 -10.70
C GLU A 250 3.92 -24.28 -10.31
N PRO A 251 3.91 -24.88 -9.12
CA PRO A 251 4.78 -24.61 -7.97
C PRO A 251 6.05 -25.51 -7.85
N ASP A 252 6.36 -26.36 -8.83
CA ASP A 252 7.53 -27.25 -8.77
C ASP A 252 8.84 -26.45 -8.81
N GLN A 253 9.57 -26.41 -7.68
CA GLN A 253 10.79 -25.61 -7.55
C GLN A 253 11.96 -26.14 -8.41
N ALA A 254 12.01 -27.45 -8.68
CA ALA A 254 13.10 -28.05 -9.45
C ALA A 254 12.92 -27.80 -10.95
N GLU A 255 11.69 -27.88 -11.46
CA GLU A 255 11.37 -27.47 -12.84
C GLU A 255 11.39 -25.94 -13.00
N LEU A 256 10.94 -25.17 -12.00
CA LEU A 256 11.03 -23.70 -11.98
C LEU A 256 12.48 -23.20 -12.11
N ALA A 257 13.43 -23.83 -11.42
CA ALA A 257 14.86 -23.51 -11.55
C ALA A 257 15.34 -23.74 -12.99
N LYS A 258 14.98 -24.87 -13.60
CA LYS A 258 15.30 -25.21 -15.00
C LYS A 258 14.64 -24.24 -16.00
N GLU A 259 13.40 -23.83 -15.77
CA GLU A 259 12.69 -22.85 -16.60
C GLU A 259 13.39 -21.48 -16.55
N LYS A 260 13.76 -21.01 -15.34
CA LYS A 260 14.50 -19.75 -15.17
C LYS A 260 15.90 -19.80 -15.79
N ASP A 261 16.64 -20.89 -15.64
CA ASP A 261 17.95 -21.04 -16.30
C ASP A 261 17.85 -21.13 -17.81
N PHE A 262 16.80 -21.78 -18.34
CA PHE A 262 16.52 -21.77 -19.78
C PHE A 262 16.19 -20.35 -20.28
N ILE A 263 15.42 -19.54 -19.51
CA ILE A 263 15.18 -18.13 -19.84
C ILE A 263 16.51 -17.35 -19.91
N ARG A 264 17.39 -17.49 -18.91
CA ARG A 264 18.71 -16.81 -18.88
C ARG A 264 19.60 -17.19 -20.07
N THR A 265 19.61 -18.47 -20.44
CA THR A 265 20.54 -19.01 -21.44
C THR A 265 20.05 -18.94 -22.88
N HIS A 266 18.73 -19.00 -23.12
CA HIS A 266 18.12 -19.01 -24.46
C HIS A 266 17.30 -17.76 -24.82
N ILE A 267 16.91 -16.93 -23.85
CA ILE A 267 16.11 -15.71 -24.11
C ILE A 267 16.91 -14.45 -23.77
N LEU A 268 17.37 -14.27 -22.53
CA LEU A 268 18.00 -13.02 -22.11
C LEU A 268 19.30 -12.73 -22.90
N GLY A 269 19.50 -11.46 -23.27
CA GLY A 269 20.66 -11.02 -24.07
C GLY A 269 20.74 -11.57 -25.51
N LYS A 270 19.79 -12.42 -25.94
CA LYS A 270 19.74 -12.92 -27.33
C LYS A 270 19.07 -11.93 -28.27
N SER A 271 19.53 -11.89 -29.51
CA SER A 271 18.86 -11.12 -30.58
C SER A 271 17.48 -11.69 -30.89
N ASN A 272 16.62 -10.87 -31.51
CA ASN A 272 15.26 -11.28 -31.82
C ASN A 272 15.23 -12.45 -32.83
N GLU A 273 16.18 -12.50 -33.77
CA GLU A 273 16.34 -13.57 -34.75
C GLU A 273 16.72 -14.90 -34.08
N ALA A 274 17.68 -14.86 -33.15
CA ALA A 274 18.13 -16.05 -32.43
C ALA A 274 16.99 -16.68 -31.61
N VAL A 275 16.19 -15.85 -30.93
CA VAL A 275 15.02 -16.34 -30.19
C VAL A 275 13.96 -16.91 -31.14
N VAL A 276 13.69 -16.27 -32.28
CA VAL A 276 12.70 -16.77 -33.28
C VAL A 276 13.12 -18.09 -33.93
N GLN A 277 14.42 -18.33 -34.08
CA GLN A 277 14.95 -19.59 -34.59
C GLN A 277 14.85 -20.73 -33.55
N ASP A 278 14.98 -20.41 -32.25
CA ASP A 278 14.77 -21.38 -31.17
C ASP A 278 13.27 -21.59 -30.88
N LYS A 279 12.73 -22.68 -31.42
CA LYS A 279 11.32 -23.08 -31.23
C LYS A 279 10.94 -23.25 -29.75
N ARG A 280 11.87 -23.67 -28.88
CA ARG A 280 11.60 -23.86 -27.44
C ARG A 280 11.59 -22.52 -26.72
N ALA A 281 12.52 -21.62 -27.06
CA ALA A 281 12.51 -20.24 -26.58
C ALA A 281 11.24 -19.49 -27.00
N MET A 282 10.79 -19.64 -28.25
CA MET A 282 9.52 -19.07 -28.73
C MET A 282 8.30 -19.61 -27.98
N ALA A 283 8.23 -20.94 -27.77
CA ALA A 283 7.14 -21.56 -27.04
C ALA A 283 7.08 -21.03 -25.60
N LEU A 284 8.20 -21.03 -24.89
CA LEU A 284 8.28 -20.51 -23.52
C LEU A 284 7.95 -19.02 -23.46
N LEU A 285 8.60 -18.19 -24.28
CA LEU A 285 8.39 -16.74 -24.32
C LEU A 285 6.90 -16.38 -24.55
N SER A 286 6.14 -17.22 -25.26
CA SER A 286 4.71 -17.00 -25.49
C SER A 286 3.82 -17.13 -24.24
N THR A 287 4.34 -17.75 -23.16
CA THR A 287 3.65 -17.94 -21.87
C THR A 287 3.99 -16.85 -20.83
N LEU A 288 5.05 -16.07 -21.03
CA LEU A 288 5.58 -15.14 -20.02
C LEU A 288 4.78 -13.83 -19.92
N GLY A 289 4.65 -13.30 -18.70
CA GLY A 289 4.06 -12.00 -18.42
C GLY A 289 2.53 -11.94 -18.50
N SER A 290 2.00 -10.74 -18.73
CA SER A 290 0.56 -10.45 -18.75
C SER A 290 -0.21 -11.09 -19.92
N ASP A 291 -1.55 -11.05 -19.85
CA ASP A 291 -2.44 -11.34 -20.99
C ASP A 291 -2.39 -10.22 -22.04
N LEU A 292 -2.46 -8.96 -21.61
CA LEU A 292 -2.47 -7.75 -22.45
C LEU A 292 -1.49 -6.68 -21.95
N ASN A 293 -0.20 -6.96 -22.10
CA ASN A 293 0.88 -5.97 -22.16
C ASN A 293 1.12 -5.09 -20.91
N ILE A 294 0.65 -5.49 -19.74
CA ILE A 294 0.87 -4.79 -18.46
C ILE A 294 1.51 -5.76 -17.46
N ASN A 295 2.84 -5.81 -17.42
CA ASN A 295 3.54 -6.68 -16.47
C ASN A 295 3.49 -6.08 -15.06
N ALA A 296 2.83 -6.76 -14.13
CA ALA A 296 2.93 -6.50 -12.69
C ALA A 296 4.00 -7.39 -12.07
N PHE A 297 4.84 -6.84 -11.18
CA PHE A 297 5.89 -7.57 -10.47
C PHE A 297 6.26 -6.85 -9.17
N ALA A 298 6.91 -7.55 -8.25
CA ALA A 298 7.39 -6.96 -7.01
C ALA A 298 8.77 -7.51 -6.63
N CYS A 299 9.47 -6.76 -5.79
CA CYS A 299 10.76 -7.09 -5.24
C CYS A 299 10.68 -7.42 -3.75
N ASN A 300 11.57 -8.30 -3.28
CA ASN A 300 11.86 -8.52 -1.87
C ASN A 300 13.40 -8.66 -1.72
N PHE A 301 13.91 -8.81 -0.50
CA PHE A 301 15.35 -8.84 -0.22
C PHE A 301 15.73 -9.89 0.83
N ARG A 302 17.03 -10.16 0.96
CA ARG A 302 17.58 -11.08 1.95
C ARG A 302 18.54 -10.37 2.91
N ILE A 303 18.50 -10.78 4.17
CA ILE A 303 19.46 -10.41 5.20
C ILE A 303 20.17 -11.70 5.62
N ASN A 304 21.50 -11.74 5.50
CA ASN A 304 22.32 -12.93 5.83
C ASN A 304 21.85 -14.25 5.18
N GLY A 305 21.28 -14.17 3.97
CA GLY A 305 20.74 -15.31 3.21
C GLY A 305 19.30 -15.70 3.54
N ALA A 306 18.71 -15.20 4.63
CA ALA A 306 17.29 -15.36 4.92
C ALA A 306 16.46 -14.29 4.21
N ALA A 307 15.31 -14.65 3.64
CA ALA A 307 14.39 -13.68 3.05
C ALA A 307 13.74 -12.81 4.14
N ASN A 308 13.58 -11.52 3.83
CA ASN A 308 12.71 -10.65 4.61
C ASN A 308 11.27 -11.16 4.52
N ILE A 309 10.61 -11.33 5.66
CA ILE A 309 9.20 -11.74 5.73
C ILE A 309 8.24 -10.56 5.90
N ASP A 310 8.74 -9.39 6.30
CA ASP A 310 7.94 -8.21 6.64
C ASP A 310 7.44 -7.49 5.38
N VAL A 311 6.12 -7.40 5.22
CA VAL A 311 5.46 -6.82 4.04
C VAL A 311 5.66 -5.32 3.96
N GLU A 312 5.73 -4.61 5.09
CA GLU A 312 5.97 -3.16 5.13
C GLU A 312 7.37 -2.82 4.62
N GLU A 313 8.37 -3.63 4.96
CA GLU A 313 9.75 -3.45 4.49
C GLU A 313 9.93 -3.79 3.00
N ALA A 314 9.22 -4.82 2.50
CA ALA A 314 9.15 -5.08 1.06
C ALA A 314 8.42 -3.95 0.32
N ASN A 315 7.31 -3.43 0.87
CA ASN A 315 6.60 -2.28 0.32
C ASN A 315 7.49 -1.03 0.29
N TYR A 316 8.29 -0.80 1.33
CA TYR A 316 9.24 0.30 1.40
C TYR A 316 10.29 0.19 0.28
N LEU A 317 10.88 -1.00 0.06
CA LEU A 317 11.82 -1.25 -1.05
C LEU A 317 11.20 -0.92 -2.41
N ASN A 318 10.02 -1.48 -2.72
CA ASN A 318 9.36 -1.25 -4.01
C ASN A 318 8.98 0.23 -4.21
N ASN A 319 8.55 0.93 -3.16
CA ASN A 319 8.23 2.36 -3.20
C ASN A 319 9.50 3.22 -3.40
N ALA A 320 10.62 2.88 -2.77
CA ALA A 320 11.90 3.56 -2.97
C ALA A 320 12.38 3.45 -4.42
N ILE A 321 12.34 2.22 -4.98
CA ILE A 321 12.64 1.95 -6.39
C ILE A 321 11.70 2.78 -7.30
N PHE A 322 10.38 2.71 -7.08
CA PHE A 322 9.39 3.49 -7.82
C PHE A 322 9.68 4.99 -7.78
N LYS A 323 9.95 5.57 -6.60
CA LYS A 323 10.29 7.00 -6.44
C LYS A 323 11.52 7.41 -7.24
N ARG A 324 12.49 6.52 -7.48
CA ARG A 324 13.65 6.80 -8.34
C ARG A 324 13.30 6.81 -9.83
N ILE A 325 12.45 5.90 -10.29
CA ILE A 325 12.07 5.71 -11.71
C ILE A 325 10.67 6.27 -12.07
N SER A 326 10.25 7.33 -11.39
CA SER A 326 8.98 8.04 -11.65
C SER A 326 9.09 9.54 -11.34
N ILE A 327 8.09 10.32 -11.76
CA ILE A 327 7.94 11.73 -11.38
C ILE A 327 6.72 11.84 -10.47
N THR A 328 6.95 12.07 -9.18
CA THR A 328 5.91 12.17 -8.14
C THR A 328 5.84 13.55 -7.49
N THR A 329 6.81 14.44 -7.76
CA THR A 329 6.88 15.80 -7.22
C THR A 329 7.17 16.82 -8.33
N PRO A 330 6.69 18.09 -8.22
CA PRO A 330 6.86 19.09 -9.29
C PRO A 330 8.32 19.44 -9.59
N ASN A 331 9.21 19.27 -8.62
CA ASN A 331 10.63 19.69 -8.71
C ASN A 331 11.53 18.60 -9.31
N LYS A 332 11.03 17.38 -9.53
CA LYS A 332 11.85 16.28 -10.06
C LYS A 332 11.97 16.37 -11.58
N LYS A 333 13.18 16.68 -12.04
CA LYS A 333 13.53 16.84 -13.45
C LYS A 333 13.47 15.51 -14.24
N PRO A 334 12.69 15.42 -15.34
CA PRO A 334 12.59 14.20 -16.14
C PRO A 334 13.92 13.72 -16.73
N GLU A 335 14.83 14.64 -17.05
CA GLU A 335 16.09 14.37 -17.75
C GLU A 335 17.06 13.50 -16.94
N GLY A 336 16.92 13.48 -15.61
CA GLY A 336 17.72 12.65 -14.72
C GLY A 336 17.14 11.26 -14.44
N ILE A 337 16.04 10.88 -15.11
CA ILE A 337 15.33 9.62 -14.84
C ILE A 337 15.62 8.62 -15.98
N PRO A 338 16.41 7.56 -15.73
CA PRO A 338 16.93 6.68 -16.79
C PRO A 338 15.90 5.69 -17.35
N MET A 339 14.80 5.44 -16.62
CA MET A 339 13.68 4.61 -17.04
C MET A 339 12.42 5.00 -16.27
N PHE A 340 11.24 4.64 -16.79
CA PHE A 340 9.95 4.93 -16.15
C PHE A 340 9.16 3.65 -15.85
N LEU A 341 8.71 3.51 -14.60
CA LEU A 341 7.68 2.55 -14.20
C LEU A 341 6.51 3.25 -13.52
N SER A 342 5.35 2.60 -13.54
CA SER A 342 4.24 2.91 -12.64
C SER A 342 4.26 1.97 -11.44
N ALA A 343 3.47 2.25 -10.42
CA ALA A 343 3.26 1.36 -9.28
C ALA A 343 1.84 1.47 -8.76
N THR A 344 1.42 0.48 -7.98
CA THR A 344 0.07 0.37 -7.42
C THR A 344 0.10 -0.42 -6.11
N THR A 345 -1.05 -0.57 -5.46
CA THR A 345 -1.18 -1.32 -4.20
C THR A 345 -2.28 -2.35 -4.36
N PHE A 346 -1.90 -3.63 -4.28
CA PHE A 346 -2.80 -4.77 -4.27
C PHE A 346 -3.33 -4.91 -2.85
N LYS A 347 -4.55 -4.42 -2.64
CA LYS A 347 -5.18 -4.48 -1.33
C LYS A 347 -5.66 -5.88 -1.01
N VAL A 348 -5.53 -6.33 0.23
CA VAL A 348 -6.09 -7.63 0.65
C VAL A 348 -7.61 -7.66 0.46
N GLY A 349 -8.30 -6.56 0.73
CA GLY A 349 -9.75 -6.44 0.49
C GLY A 349 -10.17 -6.46 -0.99
N ASP A 350 -9.30 -6.07 -1.93
CA ASP A 350 -9.62 -6.03 -3.37
C ASP A 350 -9.11 -7.29 -4.11
N TYR A 351 -7.94 -7.83 -3.72
CA TYR A 351 -7.25 -8.93 -4.40
C TYR A 351 -7.35 -10.29 -3.69
N GLY A 352 -7.67 -10.32 -2.39
CA GLY A 352 -7.89 -11.55 -1.62
C GLY A 352 -6.82 -12.63 -1.81
N ALA A 353 -7.23 -13.79 -2.31
CA ALA A 353 -6.35 -14.94 -2.53
C ALA A 353 -5.22 -14.66 -3.54
N CYS A 354 -5.41 -13.75 -4.50
CA CYS A 354 -4.39 -13.38 -5.48
C CYS A 354 -3.18 -12.72 -4.81
N VAL A 355 -3.41 -11.73 -3.95
CA VAL A 355 -2.30 -11.06 -3.25
C VAL A 355 -1.69 -11.94 -2.16
N LYS A 356 -2.47 -12.81 -1.48
CA LYS A 356 -1.91 -13.83 -0.58
C LYS A 356 -0.93 -14.73 -1.33
N HIS A 357 -1.35 -15.31 -2.45
CA HIS A 357 -0.49 -16.16 -3.27
C HIS A 357 0.74 -15.43 -3.83
N PHE A 358 0.61 -14.15 -4.18
CA PHE A 358 1.75 -13.36 -4.63
C PHE A 358 2.75 -13.08 -3.49
N LYS A 359 2.28 -12.84 -2.26
CA LYS A 359 3.13 -12.72 -1.05
C LYS A 359 3.88 -14.01 -0.74
N GLU A 360 3.24 -15.18 -0.85
CA GLU A 360 3.88 -16.50 -0.70
C GLU A 360 5.07 -16.66 -1.67
N ARG A 361 4.85 -16.34 -2.95
CA ARG A 361 5.89 -16.42 -4.00
C ARG A 361 7.03 -15.42 -3.78
N LEU A 362 6.78 -14.29 -3.11
CA LEU A 362 7.77 -13.31 -2.67
C LEU A 362 8.51 -13.71 -1.38
N GLN A 363 8.16 -14.83 -0.74
CA GLN A 363 8.68 -15.28 0.55
C GLN A 363 8.32 -14.34 1.72
N LEU A 364 7.16 -13.67 1.62
CA LEU A 364 6.59 -12.79 2.64
C LEU A 364 5.54 -13.53 3.49
N GLU A 365 5.25 -13.00 4.68
CA GLU A 365 4.14 -13.50 5.49
C GLU A 365 2.77 -13.16 4.87
N THR A 366 1.71 -13.82 5.36
CA THR A 366 0.36 -13.73 4.77
C THR A 366 -0.80 -13.70 5.76
N GLU A 367 -0.52 -13.49 7.05
CA GLU A 367 -1.49 -13.52 8.14
C GLU A 367 -1.84 -12.11 8.65
N SER A 368 -0.93 -11.14 8.48
CA SER A 368 -1.05 -9.73 8.90
C SER A 368 -2.13 -8.89 8.19
N ASN A 369 -2.85 -9.45 7.22
CA ASN A 369 -3.71 -8.73 6.26
C ASN A 369 -3.05 -7.53 5.54
N GLN A 370 -1.72 -7.38 5.57
CA GLN A 370 -1.05 -6.24 4.93
C GLN A 370 -1.13 -6.27 3.40
N ASP A 371 -1.54 -5.13 2.85
CA ASP A 371 -1.55 -4.80 1.42
C ASP A 371 -0.13 -4.87 0.81
N LEU A 372 -0.03 -5.24 -0.47
CA LEU A 372 1.25 -5.36 -1.19
C LEU A 372 1.44 -4.21 -2.19
N PHE A 373 2.57 -3.53 -2.16
CA PHE A 373 2.97 -2.51 -3.14
C PHE A 373 3.66 -3.19 -4.34
N VAL A 374 3.15 -2.94 -5.54
CA VAL A 374 3.51 -3.68 -6.76
C VAL A 374 4.00 -2.71 -7.83
N LEU A 375 5.12 -3.05 -8.47
CA LEU A 375 5.66 -2.33 -9.62
C LEU A 375 4.96 -2.76 -10.90
N ARG A 376 4.66 -1.79 -11.77
CA ARG A 376 3.81 -1.98 -12.95
C ARG A 376 4.46 -1.41 -14.20
N ASN A 377 4.75 -2.31 -15.14
CA ASN A 377 5.36 -2.06 -16.43
C ASN A 377 4.33 -2.21 -17.57
N VAL A 378 3.72 -1.09 -17.97
CA VAL A 378 2.92 -1.02 -19.19
C VAL A 378 3.85 -0.97 -20.40
N VAL A 379 3.62 -1.85 -21.36
CA VAL A 379 4.41 -1.91 -22.59
C VAL A 379 3.54 -1.50 -23.77
N MET A 380 3.86 -0.34 -24.35
CA MET A 380 3.22 0.21 -25.56
C MET A 380 4.24 0.62 -26.63
N SER A 381 5.54 0.36 -26.41
CA SER A 381 6.57 0.67 -27.40
C SER A 381 6.86 -0.56 -28.27
N PRO A 382 6.71 -0.48 -29.61
CA PRO A 382 7.16 -1.53 -30.51
C PRO A 382 8.68 -1.48 -30.77
N PHE A 383 9.44 -0.62 -30.08
CA PHE A 383 10.86 -0.36 -30.36
C PHE A 383 11.81 -0.96 -29.32
N GLN A 384 11.32 -1.37 -28.15
CA GLN A 384 12.18 -1.68 -26.99
C GLN A 384 13.13 -2.87 -27.19
N THR A 385 12.83 -3.80 -28.11
CA THR A 385 13.68 -4.98 -28.36
C THR A 385 14.68 -4.79 -29.49
N ALA A 386 14.79 -3.59 -30.08
CA ALA A 386 15.88 -3.28 -31.01
C ALA A 386 17.20 -3.12 -30.24
N GLY A 387 18.31 -3.65 -30.78
CA GLY A 387 19.65 -3.50 -30.21
C GLY A 387 19.81 -3.93 -28.74
N ASP A 388 19.03 -4.93 -28.30
CA ASP A 388 18.87 -5.39 -26.91
C ASP A 388 18.65 -4.27 -25.88
N PHE A 389 17.89 -3.24 -26.25
CA PHE A 389 17.57 -2.13 -25.34
C PHE A 389 16.76 -2.58 -24.11
N VAL A 390 15.98 -3.67 -24.20
CA VAL A 390 15.38 -4.34 -23.02
C VAL A 390 16.44 -4.76 -21.99
N GLY A 391 17.55 -5.39 -22.42
CA GLY A 391 18.63 -5.78 -21.53
C GLY A 391 19.26 -4.59 -20.79
N LYS A 392 19.41 -3.45 -21.48
CA LYS A 392 19.90 -2.19 -20.88
C LYS A 392 18.92 -1.65 -19.83
N LEU A 393 17.61 -1.65 -20.12
CA LEU A 393 16.59 -1.25 -19.14
C LEU A 393 16.55 -2.16 -17.91
N ALA A 394 16.73 -3.47 -18.11
CA ALA A 394 16.80 -4.43 -17.00
C ALA A 394 18.07 -4.21 -16.14
N GLY A 395 19.21 -3.89 -16.75
CA GLY A 395 20.43 -3.54 -16.02
C GLY A 395 20.31 -2.23 -15.22
N ILE A 396 19.66 -1.20 -15.78
CA ILE A 396 19.32 0.04 -15.05
C ILE A 396 18.43 -0.27 -13.85
N PHE A 397 17.38 -1.08 -14.04
CA PHE A 397 16.49 -1.50 -12.96
C PHE A 397 17.24 -2.26 -11.87
N GLN A 398 18.07 -3.25 -12.24
CA GLN A 398 18.82 -4.05 -11.29
C GLN A 398 19.80 -3.21 -10.47
N GLY A 399 20.54 -2.28 -11.10
CA GLY A 399 21.43 -1.37 -10.36
C GLY A 399 20.69 -0.50 -9.35
N ILE A 400 19.50 -0.01 -9.68
CA ILE A 400 18.64 0.73 -8.75
C ILE A 400 18.14 -0.16 -7.62
N LEU A 401 17.70 -1.39 -7.92
CA LEU A 401 17.29 -2.39 -6.93
C LEU A 401 18.44 -2.71 -5.97
N GLU A 402 19.65 -2.98 -6.46
CA GLU A 402 20.84 -3.27 -5.64
C GLU A 402 21.28 -2.09 -4.77
N GLU A 403 21.08 -0.86 -5.23
CA GLU A 403 21.30 0.35 -4.43
C GLU A 403 20.24 0.49 -3.32
N GLU A 404 18.95 0.43 -3.63
CA GLU A 404 17.89 0.53 -2.61
C GLU A 404 17.90 -0.65 -1.63
N MET A 405 18.28 -1.84 -2.09
CA MET A 405 18.48 -3.03 -1.28
C MET A 405 19.51 -2.80 -0.17
N LYS A 406 20.62 -2.09 -0.43
CA LYS A 406 21.62 -1.77 0.61
C LYS A 406 21.02 -0.91 1.72
N HIS A 407 20.08 -0.02 1.40
CA HIS A 407 19.41 0.83 2.38
C HIS A 407 18.38 0.08 3.21
N VAL A 408 17.58 -0.80 2.61
CA VAL A 408 16.64 -1.62 3.38
C VAL A 408 17.36 -2.69 4.20
N ILE A 409 18.47 -3.28 3.73
CA ILE A 409 19.30 -4.17 4.56
C ILE A 409 19.84 -3.39 5.77
N ALA A 410 20.41 -2.20 5.59
CA ALA A 410 20.92 -1.40 6.71
C ALA A 410 19.81 -1.00 7.70
N ARG A 411 18.64 -0.56 7.21
CA ARG A 411 17.43 -0.24 8.01
C ARG A 411 16.92 -1.44 8.82
N ASN A 412 17.16 -2.65 8.33
CA ASN A 412 16.65 -3.90 8.91
C ASN A 412 17.71 -4.77 9.61
N THR A 413 18.96 -4.32 9.70
CA THR A 413 20.05 -5.03 10.39
C THR A 413 20.23 -4.46 11.79
N ILE A 414 20.06 -5.30 12.81
CA ILE A 414 20.32 -4.89 14.20
C ILE A 414 21.83 -4.73 14.42
N THR A 415 22.26 -3.54 14.84
CA THR A 415 23.64 -3.25 15.23
C THR A 415 23.69 -2.62 16.62
N PRO A 416 24.77 -2.84 17.41
CA PRO A 416 25.01 -2.09 18.62
C PRO A 416 25.01 -0.58 18.34
N GLN A 417 24.31 0.18 19.17
CA GLN A 417 24.26 1.64 19.11
C GLN A 417 23.97 2.21 20.50
N THR A 418 24.17 3.52 20.68
CA THR A 418 23.81 4.22 21.91
C THR A 418 22.28 4.17 22.09
N GLN A 419 21.82 3.54 23.18
CA GLN A 419 20.39 3.35 23.46
C GLN A 419 19.88 4.45 24.40
N SER A 420 18.69 5.01 24.10
CA SER A 420 18.09 6.12 24.84
C SER A 420 16.75 5.73 25.45
N PHE A 421 16.56 6.09 26.72
CA PHE A 421 15.36 5.80 27.51
C PHE A 421 14.84 7.08 28.17
N VAL A 422 13.53 7.20 28.33
CA VAL A 422 12.91 8.15 29.27
C VAL A 422 13.01 7.56 30.67
N LEU A 423 13.53 8.34 31.62
CA LEU A 423 13.80 7.91 32.99
C LEU A 423 12.67 8.35 33.94
N ARG A 424 12.08 7.40 34.67
CA ARG A 424 10.98 7.64 35.63
C ARG A 424 11.31 7.13 37.03
N GLY A 425 10.73 7.75 38.05
CA GLY A 425 10.88 7.32 39.45
C GLY A 425 12.17 7.76 40.16
N TYR A 426 13.20 8.15 39.40
CA TYR A 426 14.49 8.60 39.92
C TYR A 426 14.51 10.09 40.28
N ASP A 427 15.13 10.46 41.40
CA ASP A 427 15.38 11.85 41.79
C ASP A 427 16.84 12.22 41.49
N ALA A 428 17.05 13.04 40.47
CA ALA A 428 18.38 13.49 40.06
C ALA A 428 19.08 14.38 41.10
N ASN A 429 18.31 15.04 41.98
CA ASN A 429 18.82 16.02 42.95
C ASN A 429 19.26 15.40 44.30
N MET A 430 19.07 14.10 44.51
CA MET A 430 19.61 13.41 45.69
C MET A 430 21.15 13.41 45.68
N SER A 431 21.75 13.68 46.84
CA SER A 431 23.17 14.05 46.98
C SER A 431 24.16 12.88 46.91
N SER A 432 23.69 11.65 47.20
CA SER A 432 24.34 10.40 46.86
C SER A 432 23.40 9.24 47.19
N GLY A 433 23.16 8.31 46.26
CA GLY A 433 22.41 7.11 46.59
C GLY A 433 21.95 6.25 45.41
N THR A 434 21.93 4.94 45.66
CA THR A 434 21.26 3.96 44.82
C THR A 434 19.74 4.18 44.87
N GLY A 435 19.08 4.28 43.70
CA GLY A 435 17.65 4.52 43.58
C GLY A 435 16.97 3.60 42.56
N LYS A 436 15.73 3.19 42.84
CA LYS A 436 14.92 2.39 41.92
C LYS A 436 14.13 3.29 40.96
N ALA A 437 14.10 2.89 39.69
CA ALA A 437 13.58 3.67 38.58
C ALA A 437 12.94 2.77 37.51
N PHE A 438 12.25 3.38 36.55
CA PHE A 438 11.93 2.76 35.27
C PHE A 438 12.67 3.42 34.12
N LEU A 439 13.10 2.59 33.17
CA LEU A 439 13.65 2.98 31.88
C LEU A 439 12.62 2.62 30.82
N ILE A 440 12.08 3.63 30.15
CA ILE A 440 11.09 3.46 29.09
C ILE A 440 11.82 3.74 27.79
N TYR A 441 11.98 2.73 26.95
CA TYR A 441 12.72 2.85 25.70
C TYR A 441 12.02 3.83 24.74
N ARG A 442 12.81 4.45 23.86
CA ARG A 442 12.33 5.37 22.82
C ARG A 442 12.31 4.63 21.47
N PRO A 443 11.16 4.08 21.05
CA PRO A 443 11.09 3.13 19.95
C PRO A 443 11.03 3.81 18.58
N TYR A 444 11.22 3.01 17.54
CA TYR A 444 11.01 3.36 16.14
C TYR A 444 10.18 2.27 15.47
N PHE A 445 9.10 2.61 14.75
CA PHE A 445 8.35 1.62 13.97
C PHE A 445 9.10 1.11 12.73
N HIS A 446 10.19 1.77 12.35
CA HIS A 446 10.71 1.72 10.99
C HIS A 446 12.24 1.57 10.93
N ASN A 447 12.85 1.10 12.03
CA ASN A 447 14.28 0.78 12.13
C ASN A 447 14.46 -0.42 13.07
N ALA A 448 15.12 -1.48 12.59
CA ALA A 448 15.32 -2.71 13.38
C ALA A 448 15.99 -2.47 14.74
N ASN A 449 16.90 -1.49 14.86
CA ASN A 449 17.61 -1.22 16.11
C ASN A 449 16.69 -0.78 17.26
N GLY A 450 15.45 -0.34 16.96
CA GLY A 450 14.49 0.13 17.96
C GLY A 450 13.03 -0.26 17.70
N ARG A 451 12.77 -1.30 16.90
CA ARG A 451 11.42 -1.86 16.63
C ARG A 451 10.87 -2.67 17.81
N PHE A 452 11.00 -2.14 19.03
CA PHE A 452 10.56 -2.78 20.26
C PHE A 452 10.03 -1.74 21.24
N GLN A 453 8.87 -1.97 21.86
CA GLN A 453 8.44 -1.21 23.02
C GLN A 453 8.95 -1.91 24.29
N VAL A 454 9.84 -1.24 25.02
CA VAL A 454 10.53 -1.82 26.18
C VAL A 454 10.36 -0.95 27.41
N ILE A 455 9.92 -1.55 28.51
CA ILE A 455 9.80 -0.92 29.83
C ILE A 455 10.57 -1.80 30.82
N LEU A 456 11.61 -1.23 31.46
CA LEU A 456 12.49 -1.95 32.38
C LEU A 456 12.42 -1.32 33.77
N ARG A 457 12.36 -2.14 34.82
CA ARG A 457 12.62 -1.70 36.19
C ARG A 457 14.11 -1.83 36.46
N ALA A 458 14.74 -0.74 36.89
CA ALA A 458 16.18 -0.69 37.11
C ALA A 458 16.53 -0.16 38.50
N GLU A 459 17.72 -0.53 38.97
CA GLU A 459 18.43 0.09 40.07
C GLU A 459 19.56 0.94 39.49
N ILE A 460 19.62 2.20 39.89
CA ILE A 460 20.55 3.20 39.37
C ILE A 460 21.43 3.65 40.52
N THR A 461 22.75 3.52 40.37
CA THR A 461 23.75 3.93 41.37
C THR A 461 24.64 5.02 40.78
N ASP A 462 24.83 6.12 41.51
CA ASP A 462 25.72 7.22 41.09
C ASP A 462 27.16 6.71 40.88
N HIS A 463 27.81 7.12 39.79
CA HIS A 463 29.23 6.81 39.63
C HIS A 463 30.07 7.64 40.62
N PRO A 464 31.06 7.04 41.32
CA PRO A 464 31.98 7.78 42.17
C PRO A 464 32.64 8.94 41.44
N GLY A 465 32.64 10.13 42.05
CA GLY A 465 33.23 11.34 41.49
C GLY A 465 32.40 12.07 40.42
N SER A 466 31.16 11.64 40.15
CA SER A 466 30.29 12.35 39.20
C SER A 466 29.88 13.74 39.72
N ALA A 467 30.08 14.77 38.89
CA ALA A 467 29.61 16.12 39.17
C ALA A 467 28.12 16.23 38.86
N SER A 468 27.28 16.45 39.88
CA SER A 468 25.84 16.58 39.71
C SER A 468 25.42 18.02 39.38
N LYS A 469 24.56 18.17 38.37
CA LYS A 469 23.82 19.42 38.12
C LYS A 469 22.42 19.33 38.73
N LYS A 470 21.93 20.43 39.29
CA LYS A 470 20.52 20.51 39.68
C LYS A 470 19.62 20.50 38.46
N VAL A 471 18.54 19.74 38.53
CA VAL A 471 17.51 19.63 37.49
C VAL A 471 16.19 20.20 38.03
N ALA A 472 15.39 20.85 37.19
CA ALA A 472 14.07 21.32 37.62
C ALA A 472 13.11 20.14 37.85
N SER A 473 12.12 20.32 38.72
CA SER A 473 11.26 19.23 39.20
C SER A 473 10.31 18.62 38.14
N ASP A 474 10.15 19.30 37.00
CA ASP A 474 9.21 18.96 35.94
C ASP A 474 9.91 18.59 34.61
N ASP A 475 11.23 18.72 34.54
CA ASP A 475 12.04 18.33 33.38
C ASP A 475 11.89 16.83 33.08
N VAL A 476 11.94 16.47 31.80
CA VAL A 476 12.03 15.06 31.38
C VAL A 476 13.49 14.62 31.48
N LEU A 477 13.74 13.65 32.35
CA LEU A 477 15.03 12.96 32.42
C LEU A 477 15.11 11.88 31.35
N PHE A 478 16.27 11.82 30.70
CA PHE A 478 16.64 10.77 29.78
C PHE A 478 17.86 10.01 30.31
N LEU A 479 17.99 8.75 29.92
CA LEU A 479 19.17 7.94 30.18
C LEU A 479 19.71 7.41 28.85
N ALA A 480 21.01 7.60 28.60
CA ALA A 480 21.70 7.13 27.40
C ALA A 480 22.88 6.24 27.77
N THR A 481 23.04 5.08 27.12
CA THR A 481 24.20 4.20 27.36
C THR A 481 25.51 4.91 27.00
N GLU A 482 26.59 4.64 27.72
CA GLU A 482 27.93 5.17 27.36
C GLU A 482 28.61 4.34 26.27
N GLN A 483 28.16 3.09 26.08
CA GLN A 483 28.65 2.18 25.05
C GLN A 483 27.53 1.84 24.07
N ASP A 484 27.92 1.51 22.85
CA ASP A 484 27.01 0.99 21.84
C ASP A 484 26.60 -0.44 22.19
N MET A 485 25.29 -0.68 22.33
CA MET A 485 24.71 -1.95 22.79
C MET A 485 23.46 -2.29 21.99
N ASN A 486 23.05 -3.56 21.94
CA ASN A 486 21.73 -3.92 21.44
C ASN A 486 20.69 -3.82 22.56
N VAL A 487 19.43 -3.55 22.21
CA VAL A 487 18.32 -3.56 23.18
C VAL A 487 18.17 -4.94 23.84
N SER A 488 18.39 -6.03 23.10
CA SER A 488 18.42 -7.42 23.61
C SER A 488 19.53 -7.69 24.64
N ASP A 489 20.59 -6.88 24.66
CA ASP A 489 21.66 -6.98 25.66
C ASP A 489 21.32 -6.23 26.95
N ILE A 490 20.36 -5.31 26.90
CA ILE A 490 19.88 -4.51 28.01
C ILE A 490 18.60 -5.10 28.62
N ALA A 491 17.66 -5.55 27.79
CA ALA A 491 16.32 -5.98 28.18
C ALA A 491 16.28 -7.40 28.78
N LYS A 492 17.12 -7.68 29.78
CA LYS A 492 17.17 -8.94 30.53
C LYS A 492 17.50 -8.70 32.01
N PRO A 493 16.86 -9.42 32.97
CA PRO A 493 17.17 -9.26 34.39
C PRO A 493 18.66 -9.56 34.67
N GLY A 494 19.28 -8.74 35.51
CA GLY A 494 20.71 -8.82 35.82
C GLY A 494 21.65 -8.16 34.80
N ALA A 495 21.15 -7.64 33.67
CA ALA A 495 21.97 -6.81 32.78
C ALA A 495 22.46 -5.55 33.50
N SER A 496 23.71 -5.16 33.28
CA SER A 496 24.34 -4.04 33.97
C SER A 496 25.28 -3.29 33.05
N PHE A 497 25.18 -1.96 33.02
CA PHE A 497 25.89 -1.10 32.08
C PHE A 497 26.07 0.34 32.59
N GLN A 498 27.08 1.04 32.07
CA GLN A 498 27.32 2.47 32.35
C GLN A 498 26.44 3.35 31.45
N ALA A 499 25.91 4.43 32.03
CA ALA A 499 25.03 5.35 31.33
C ALA A 499 25.17 6.80 31.84
N THR A 500 24.73 7.74 31.00
CA THR A 500 24.61 9.17 31.33
C THR A 500 23.15 9.53 31.52
N ILE A 501 22.81 10.18 32.63
CA ILE A 501 21.51 10.85 32.79
C ILE A 501 21.61 12.24 32.19
N ARG A 502 20.60 12.61 31.40
CA ARG A 502 20.50 13.88 30.68
C ARG A 502 19.16 14.53 30.96
N THR A 503 19.11 15.85 30.90
CA THR A 503 17.87 16.64 30.79
C THR A 503 17.87 17.34 29.43
N GLN A 504 16.69 17.67 28.90
CA GLN A 504 16.55 18.39 27.64
C GLN A 504 15.86 19.72 27.91
N ASP A 505 16.46 20.83 27.46
CA ASP A 505 15.86 22.15 27.62
C ASP A 505 14.76 22.44 26.57
N ALA A 506 14.09 23.59 26.71
CA ALA A 506 13.02 24.01 25.80
C ALA A 506 13.47 24.29 24.35
N SER A 507 14.78 24.35 24.07
CA SER A 507 15.34 24.42 22.71
C SER A 507 15.63 23.04 22.11
N GLY A 508 15.51 21.98 22.91
CA GLY A 508 15.86 20.61 22.52
C GLY A 508 17.31 20.25 22.83
N ALA A 509 18.09 21.11 23.51
CA ALA A 509 19.49 20.83 23.81
C ALA A 509 19.62 19.86 25.00
N GLU A 510 20.32 18.74 24.80
CA GLU A 510 20.62 17.79 25.88
C GLU A 510 21.77 18.27 26.77
N THR A 511 21.54 18.30 28.07
CA THR A 511 22.57 18.57 29.09
C THR A 511 22.80 17.32 29.94
N VAL A 512 24.06 16.84 29.99
CA VAL A 512 24.46 15.77 30.92
C VAL A 512 24.35 16.28 32.36
N VAL A 513 23.65 15.48 33.18
CA VAL A 513 23.33 15.73 34.60
C VAL A 513 24.25 14.97 35.54
N LYS A 514 24.45 13.66 35.29
CA LYS A 514 25.32 12.75 36.06
C LYS A 514 25.63 11.47 35.26
N ASN A 515 26.69 10.76 35.64
CA ASN A 515 27.01 9.42 35.13
C ASN A 515 26.63 8.37 36.19
N VAL A 516 26.08 7.24 35.75
CA VAL A 516 25.48 6.22 36.62
C VAL A 516 25.76 4.81 36.12
N GLN A 517 25.89 3.89 37.07
CA GLN A 517 25.78 2.46 36.81
C GLN A 517 24.30 2.05 36.88
N VAL A 518 23.81 1.36 35.85
CA VAL A 518 22.46 0.81 35.77
C VAL A 518 22.53 -0.70 35.98
N SER A 519 21.59 -1.26 36.75
CA SER A 519 21.35 -2.70 36.89
C SER A 519 19.87 -3.00 36.67
N ILE A 520 19.53 -3.89 35.73
CA ILE A 520 18.14 -4.22 35.38
C ILE A 520 17.59 -5.25 36.35
N LEU A 521 16.55 -4.88 37.09
CA LEU A 521 15.88 -5.72 38.07
C LEU A 521 14.79 -6.61 37.44
N GLN A 522 14.04 -6.06 36.49
CA GLN A 522 12.88 -6.71 35.87
C GLN A 522 12.62 -6.12 34.48
N VAL A 523 12.25 -6.97 33.53
CA VAL A 523 11.62 -6.57 32.27
C VAL A 523 10.11 -6.52 32.52
N VAL A 524 9.48 -5.36 32.34
CA VAL A 524 8.02 -5.18 32.48
C VAL A 524 7.36 -5.42 31.12
N LYS A 525 7.89 -4.78 30.07
CA LYS A 525 7.50 -5.06 28.68
C LYS A 525 8.75 -5.10 27.79
N ASN A 526 8.70 -5.95 26.77
CA ASN A 526 9.65 -6.11 25.68
C ASN A 526 8.90 -6.63 24.45
N THR A 527 7.98 -5.81 23.95
CA THR A 527 7.06 -6.16 22.87
C THR A 527 7.66 -5.77 21.52
N PRO A 528 7.79 -6.66 20.53
CA PRO A 528 8.22 -6.30 19.19
C PRO A 528 7.16 -5.45 18.47
N LEU A 529 7.62 -4.49 17.67
CA LEU A 529 6.81 -3.57 16.89
C LEU A 529 6.92 -3.83 15.39
N ASP A 530 7.37 -5.02 14.98
CA ASP A 530 7.38 -5.46 13.58
C ASP A 530 5.99 -5.39 12.94
N SER A 531 5.92 -5.16 11.63
CA SER A 531 4.68 -4.68 11.02
C SER A 531 3.54 -5.72 11.04
N TYR A 532 3.90 -7.00 11.02
CA TYR A 532 3.00 -8.15 11.09
C TYR A 532 2.54 -8.52 12.52
N TYR A 533 3.06 -7.86 13.56
CA TYR A 533 2.56 -7.97 14.95
C TYR A 533 1.67 -6.78 15.36
N ARG A 534 1.39 -5.84 14.45
CA ARG A 534 0.54 -4.67 14.73
C ARG A 534 -0.94 -5.01 14.57
N ASP A 535 -1.79 -4.28 15.29
CA ASP A 535 -3.25 -4.41 15.16
C ASP A 535 -3.74 -3.84 13.82
N ASP A 536 -4.78 -4.45 13.25
CA ASP A 536 -5.43 -4.03 11.99
C ASP A 536 -6.08 -2.64 12.08
N ASP A 537 -6.54 -2.24 13.26
CA ASP A 537 -7.21 -0.96 13.53
C ASP A 537 -6.68 -0.28 14.80
N TYR A 538 -6.81 1.04 14.87
CA TYR A 538 -6.59 1.77 16.12
C TYR A 538 -7.82 1.64 17.04
N PRO A 539 -7.64 1.60 18.37
CA PRO A 539 -8.73 1.70 19.35
C PRO A 539 -9.72 2.83 19.03
N SER A 540 -10.99 2.45 18.84
CA SER A 540 -12.06 3.34 18.37
C SER A 540 -12.74 4.16 19.47
N SER A 541 -12.43 3.90 20.75
CA SER A 541 -13.14 4.48 21.90
C SER A 541 -12.25 4.80 23.12
N PHE A 542 -11.01 4.31 23.14
CA PHE A 542 -10.05 4.58 24.22
C PHE A 542 -8.63 4.80 23.67
N VAL A 543 -7.76 5.39 24.49
CA VAL A 543 -6.30 5.42 24.29
C VAL A 543 -5.67 4.52 25.36
N PRO A 544 -4.86 3.51 24.99
CA PRO A 544 -4.32 2.51 25.92
C PRO A 544 -2.95 2.89 26.49
N PHE A 545 -2.71 2.58 27.76
CA PHE A 545 -1.43 2.80 28.42
C PHE A 545 -1.05 1.59 29.28
N TYR A 546 0.24 1.27 29.34
CA TYR A 546 0.80 0.45 30.42
C TYR A 546 0.87 1.30 31.69
N LEU A 547 0.47 0.73 32.83
CA LEU A 547 0.45 1.39 34.13
C LEU A 547 1.43 0.71 35.09
N PHE A 548 2.35 1.49 35.66
CA PHE A 548 3.41 0.99 36.55
C PHE A 548 3.74 2.03 37.64
N SER A 549 4.33 1.58 38.75
CA SER A 549 4.60 2.44 39.90
C SER A 549 5.95 2.15 40.58
N VAL A 550 6.52 3.22 41.14
CA VAL A 550 7.71 3.15 41.99
C VAL A 550 7.74 4.35 42.93
N ASN A 551 8.21 4.15 44.17
CA ASN A 551 8.33 5.19 45.20
C ASN A 551 6.98 5.88 45.51
N ASN A 552 5.89 5.12 45.53
CA ASN A 552 4.50 5.53 45.69
C ASN A 552 3.99 6.52 44.61
N ARG A 553 4.61 6.54 43.43
CA ARG A 553 4.24 7.40 42.29
C ARG A 553 3.85 6.54 41.10
N LEU A 554 2.81 6.97 40.38
CA LEU A 554 2.24 6.27 39.23
C LEU A 554 2.76 6.87 37.92
N TYR A 555 3.05 6.00 36.96
CA TYR A 555 3.56 6.35 35.65
C TYR A 555 2.82 5.58 34.57
N ILE A 556 2.74 6.18 33.39
CA ILE A 556 2.14 5.57 32.20
C ILE A 556 3.06 5.69 30.98
N ASP A 557 2.98 4.73 30.08
CA ASP A 557 3.54 4.78 28.72
C ASP A 557 2.49 4.25 27.74
N HIS A 558 2.33 4.92 26.60
CA HIS A 558 1.29 4.62 25.60
C HIS A 558 1.51 3.23 24.98
N ALA A 559 0.51 2.35 24.98
CA ALA A 559 0.67 0.99 24.44
C ALA A 559 0.61 1.00 22.91
N LEU A 560 1.75 0.77 22.25
CA LEU A 560 1.95 0.99 20.82
C LEU A 560 1.51 -0.21 19.98
N VAL A 561 0.22 -0.31 19.66
CA VAL A 561 -0.32 -1.43 18.87
C VAL A 561 -0.25 -1.27 17.35
N LYS A 562 -0.15 -0.04 16.84
CA LYS A 562 -0.24 0.24 15.40
C LYS A 562 0.57 1.49 15.02
N ALA A 563 1.07 1.54 13.78
CA ALA A 563 1.91 2.61 13.23
C ALA A 563 1.23 3.34 12.06
N PRO A 564 1.47 4.64 11.85
CA PRO A 564 2.24 5.56 12.69
C PRO A 564 1.56 5.86 14.04
N ASN A 565 2.29 6.32 15.05
CA ASN A 565 1.72 6.62 16.37
C ASN A 565 2.51 7.71 17.13
N ALA A 566 2.07 8.06 18.35
CA ALA A 566 2.85 8.84 19.31
C ALA A 566 3.24 7.97 20.51
N GLN A 567 4.49 8.07 20.96
CA GLN A 567 4.82 7.70 22.33
C GLN A 567 4.34 8.84 23.24
N MET A 568 3.58 8.51 24.29
CA MET A 568 3.11 9.46 25.29
C MET A 568 3.35 8.88 26.68
N CYS A 569 4.16 9.57 27.49
CA CYS A 569 4.55 9.11 28.81
C CYS A 569 4.51 10.24 29.83
N ALA A 570 3.98 9.98 31.04
CA ALA A 570 3.89 10.97 32.12
C ALA A 570 3.84 10.33 33.51
N GLU A 571 4.07 11.13 34.55
CA GLU A 571 3.60 10.84 35.91
C GLU A 571 2.12 11.25 36.03
N ILE A 572 1.34 10.44 36.74
CA ILE A 572 -0.11 10.64 36.90
C ILE A 572 -0.54 10.54 38.37
N THR A 573 -1.74 11.03 38.65
CA THR A 573 -2.45 10.79 39.92
C THR A 573 -3.88 10.34 39.64
N PHE A 574 -4.45 9.53 40.54
CA PHE A 574 -5.84 9.09 40.46
C PHE A 574 -6.71 9.80 41.50
N SER A 575 -7.98 10.02 41.13
CA SER A 575 -9.05 10.54 41.98
C SER A 575 -10.36 9.81 41.64
N ASP A 576 -11.30 9.80 42.58
CA ASP A 576 -12.63 9.16 42.44
C ASP A 576 -12.64 7.68 42.01
N MET A 577 -11.57 6.93 42.30
CA MET A 577 -11.46 5.52 41.90
C MET A 577 -12.50 4.63 42.60
N ARG A 578 -13.20 3.80 41.81
CA ARG A 578 -14.23 2.86 42.25
C ARG A 578 -14.05 1.48 41.57
N PRO A 579 -13.82 0.40 42.34
CA PRO A 579 -13.36 0.37 43.74
C PRO A 579 -12.10 1.22 43.97
N GLY A 580 -11.81 1.55 45.24
CA GLY A 580 -10.65 2.37 45.58
C GLY A 580 -9.33 1.70 45.17
N PHE A 581 -8.39 2.49 44.64
CA PHE A 581 -7.10 1.99 44.14
C PHE A 581 -5.95 2.46 45.05
N ASN A 582 -5.25 1.54 45.71
CA ASN A 582 -4.16 1.87 46.63
C ASN A 582 -2.78 1.70 45.97
N VAL A 583 -2.09 2.82 45.73
CA VAL A 583 -0.75 2.84 45.11
C VAL A 583 0.29 2.10 45.95
N LYS A 584 0.19 2.09 47.28
CA LYS A 584 1.13 1.35 48.15
C LYS A 584 0.99 -0.15 47.96
N GLU A 585 -0.24 -0.64 47.84
CA GLU A 585 -0.50 -2.05 47.54
C GLU A 585 -0.06 -2.39 46.11
N PHE A 586 -0.17 -1.47 45.15
CA PHE A 586 0.36 -1.68 43.80
C PHE A 586 1.90 -1.80 43.79
N ASP A 587 2.61 -0.86 44.44
CA ASP A 587 4.08 -0.85 44.56
C ASP A 587 4.65 -2.11 45.22
N LEU A 588 3.90 -2.69 46.16
CA LEU A 588 4.23 -3.92 46.88
C LEU A 588 3.77 -5.19 46.15
N GLY A 589 2.98 -5.08 45.07
CA GLY A 589 2.37 -6.22 44.36
C GLY A 589 1.23 -6.91 45.14
N VAL A 590 0.61 -6.21 46.08
CA VAL A 590 -0.43 -6.69 47.02
C VAL A 590 -1.86 -6.48 46.49
N LEU A 591 -2.07 -5.62 45.47
CA LEU A 591 -3.38 -5.46 44.80
C LEU A 591 -3.87 -6.70 44.02
N LEU A 592 -3.08 -7.77 43.98
CA LEU A 592 -3.36 -9.01 43.28
C LEU A 592 -3.37 -10.14 44.30
N ASP A 593 -4.39 -11.01 44.22
CA ASP A 593 -4.66 -12.07 45.19
C ASP A 593 -3.41 -12.87 45.59
N ALA A 594 -3.41 -13.36 46.84
CA ALA A 594 -2.26 -13.99 47.52
C ALA A 594 -1.83 -15.37 46.97
N ALA A 595 -2.08 -15.64 45.68
CA ALA A 595 -1.64 -16.80 44.92
C ALA A 595 -0.90 -16.37 43.62
N GLN A 596 0.43 -16.25 43.74
CA GLN A 596 1.44 -16.38 42.67
C GLN A 596 1.47 -15.42 41.45
N ASP A 597 0.54 -14.50 41.23
CA ASP A 597 0.52 -13.68 40.00
C ASP A 597 0.87 -12.19 40.17
N LYS A 598 2.17 -11.85 40.05
CA LYS A 598 2.65 -10.47 39.84
C LYS A 598 2.45 -10.06 38.38
N ARG A 599 1.23 -9.70 37.99
CA ARG A 599 0.90 -9.27 36.62
C ARG A 599 0.79 -7.75 36.49
N ASP A 600 1.09 -7.24 35.30
CA ASP A 600 1.06 -5.81 35.01
C ASP A 600 -0.38 -5.27 34.88
N LEU A 601 -0.51 -3.96 34.75
CA LEU A 601 -1.81 -3.28 34.58
C LEU A 601 -1.86 -2.49 33.27
N LEU A 602 -3.05 -2.51 32.66
CA LEU A 602 -3.43 -1.64 31.56
C LEU A 602 -4.34 -0.53 32.07
N LEU A 603 -4.21 0.65 31.48
CA LEU A 603 -5.06 1.81 31.71
C LEU A 603 -5.67 2.27 30.38
N SER A 604 -6.99 2.40 30.35
CA SER A 604 -7.68 3.03 29.22
C SER A 604 -8.05 4.47 29.58
N VAL A 605 -7.81 5.41 28.67
CA VAL A 605 -8.34 6.78 28.72
C VAL A 605 -9.52 6.86 27.76
N SER A 606 -10.69 7.33 28.19
CA SER A 606 -11.91 7.34 27.36
C SER A 606 -11.89 8.44 26.30
N ARG A 607 -11.15 8.19 25.21
CA ARG A 607 -10.99 9.03 24.01
C ARG A 607 -10.67 8.11 22.82
N PRO A 608 -11.23 8.32 21.62
CA PRO A 608 -10.89 7.50 20.45
C PRO A 608 -9.42 7.73 20.01
N GLU A 609 -8.55 6.72 20.12
CA GLU A 609 -7.19 6.78 19.57
C GLU A 609 -7.22 7.01 18.05
N VAL A 610 -8.10 6.31 17.33
CA VAL A 610 -8.27 6.45 15.88
C VAL A 610 -8.46 7.90 15.41
N ALA A 611 -9.07 8.76 16.23
CA ALA A 611 -9.30 10.17 15.90
C ALA A 611 -8.05 11.06 16.10
N MET A 612 -6.98 10.53 16.72
CA MET A 612 -5.70 11.23 16.87
C MET A 612 -4.72 10.93 15.73
N GLN A 613 -5.04 9.97 14.86
CA GLN A 613 -4.09 9.41 13.88
C GLN A 613 -4.22 10.01 12.47
N PRO A 614 -3.12 10.17 11.72
CA PRO A 614 -1.73 9.99 12.17
C PRO A 614 -1.34 11.08 13.19
N ALA A 615 -0.67 10.69 14.27
CA ALA A 615 -0.40 11.58 15.39
C ALA A 615 0.48 12.79 15.02
N ASP A 616 0.10 13.97 15.49
CA ASP A 616 0.82 15.23 15.26
C ASP A 616 0.77 16.18 16.48
N ALA A 617 1.36 17.36 16.32
CA ALA A 617 1.44 18.40 17.35
C ALA A 617 0.09 19.02 17.75
N LEU A 618 -0.99 18.78 17.00
CA LEU A 618 -2.35 19.23 17.30
C LEU A 618 -3.15 18.11 17.96
N SER A 619 -3.08 16.88 17.42
CA SER A 619 -3.83 15.72 17.90
C SER A 619 -3.34 15.20 19.25
N THR A 620 -2.09 15.48 19.61
CA THR A 620 -1.50 15.10 20.92
C THR A 620 -1.65 16.17 22.02
N LYS A 621 -2.16 17.38 21.73
CA LYS A 621 -2.23 18.50 22.72
C LYS A 621 -3.04 18.23 23.98
N TRP A 622 -3.84 17.17 24.00
CA TRP A 622 -4.59 16.78 25.19
C TRP A 622 -3.67 16.17 26.27
N PHE A 623 -2.53 15.60 25.89
CA PHE A 623 -1.61 14.93 26.81
C PHE A 623 -0.63 15.96 27.41
N VAL A 624 -1.13 16.80 28.34
CA VAL A 624 -0.35 17.85 29.01
C VAL A 624 -0.65 17.93 30.51
N SER A 625 0.31 18.41 31.31
CA SER A 625 0.19 18.56 32.76
C SER A 625 -1.04 19.40 33.16
N GLY A 626 -1.67 19.04 34.27
CA GLY A 626 -2.86 19.71 34.81
C GLY A 626 -4.19 19.31 34.15
N THR A 627 -4.17 18.50 33.08
CA THR A 627 -5.40 17.95 32.48
C THR A 627 -5.87 16.69 33.20
N SER A 628 -7.17 16.40 33.11
CA SER A 628 -7.80 15.25 33.76
C SER A 628 -8.79 14.53 32.84
N TYR A 629 -8.81 13.20 32.92
CA TYR A 629 -9.59 12.33 32.03
C TYR A 629 -10.26 11.18 32.78
N LYS A 630 -11.39 10.70 32.24
CA LYS A 630 -12.02 9.47 32.71
C LYS A 630 -11.23 8.25 32.25
N VAL A 631 -10.98 7.34 33.19
CA VAL A 631 -10.14 6.17 33.00
C VAL A 631 -10.75 4.91 33.59
N ALA A 632 -10.31 3.77 33.06
CA ALA A 632 -10.57 2.45 33.60
C ALA A 632 -9.30 1.61 33.59
N ILE A 633 -9.01 0.93 34.70
CA ILE A 633 -7.84 0.06 34.92
C ILE A 633 -8.24 -1.39 34.66
N TYR A 634 -7.41 -2.14 33.96
CA TYR A 634 -7.58 -3.56 33.66
C TYR A 634 -6.33 -4.33 34.09
N ARG A 635 -6.50 -5.64 34.36
CA ARG A 635 -5.36 -6.54 34.49
C ARG A 635 -4.77 -6.76 33.10
N ASP A 636 -3.45 -6.65 32.96
CA ASP A 636 -2.76 -7.15 31.79
C ASP A 636 -2.57 -8.66 31.96
N THR A 637 -3.13 -9.49 31.07
CA THR A 637 -2.89 -10.94 31.11
C THR A 637 -1.73 -11.37 30.23
N LYS A 638 -1.03 -10.44 29.57
CA LYS A 638 0.08 -10.71 28.65
C LYS A 638 1.41 -10.73 29.37
N ASP A 639 2.21 -11.75 29.09
CA ASP A 639 3.60 -11.84 29.54
C ASP A 639 4.43 -10.68 28.97
N ALA A 640 5.57 -10.39 29.60
CA ALA A 640 6.38 -9.21 29.30
C ALA A 640 6.88 -9.17 27.84
N ASP A 641 7.13 -10.33 27.23
CA ASP A 641 7.60 -10.54 25.86
C ASP A 641 6.48 -10.86 24.85
N SER A 642 5.21 -10.75 25.27
CA SER A 642 4.06 -10.90 24.36
C SER A 642 4.09 -9.88 23.22
N HIS A 643 3.71 -10.36 22.03
CA HIS A 643 3.53 -9.56 20.82
C HIS A 643 2.05 -9.45 20.43
N GLY A 644 1.71 -8.50 19.56
CA GLY A 644 0.40 -8.41 18.94
C GLY A 644 0.24 -9.35 17.74
N PRO A 645 -0.90 -9.29 17.04
CA PRO A 645 -2.05 -8.45 17.34
C PRO A 645 -2.81 -8.90 18.60
N GLY A 646 -3.62 -8.00 19.17
CA GLY A 646 -4.53 -8.32 20.28
C GLY A 646 -3.92 -8.22 21.69
N LEU A 647 -2.91 -7.36 21.88
CA LEU A 647 -2.40 -7.00 23.21
C LEU A 647 -3.47 -6.35 24.09
N LEU A 648 -4.40 -5.60 23.49
CA LEU A 648 -5.44 -4.83 24.20
C LEU A 648 -6.74 -5.61 24.44
N ASN A 649 -6.76 -6.93 24.19
CA ASN A 649 -7.96 -7.76 24.35
C ASN A 649 -8.56 -7.67 25.77
N ASP A 650 -7.74 -7.46 26.79
CA ASP A 650 -8.19 -7.31 28.18
C ASP A 650 -8.96 -5.99 28.43
N ILE A 651 -8.67 -4.92 27.67
CA ILE A 651 -9.47 -3.68 27.69
C ILE A 651 -10.76 -3.88 26.89
N VAL A 652 -10.68 -4.56 25.74
CA VAL A 652 -11.81 -4.71 24.81
C VAL A 652 -12.88 -5.69 25.32
N ARG A 653 -12.46 -6.74 26.04
CA ARG A 653 -13.34 -7.85 26.48
C ARG A 653 -13.41 -8.02 28.00
N GLY A 654 -12.45 -7.46 28.74
CA GLY A 654 -12.38 -7.61 30.19
C GLY A 654 -13.32 -6.68 30.95
N THR A 655 -13.46 -6.95 32.25
CA THR A 655 -14.13 -6.04 33.18
C THR A 655 -13.06 -5.19 33.88
N PRO A 656 -13.24 -3.86 34.01
CA PRO A 656 -12.25 -3.03 34.68
C PRO A 656 -12.17 -3.36 36.17
N LEU A 657 -10.93 -3.43 36.68
CA LEU A 657 -10.62 -3.59 38.10
C LEU A 657 -11.07 -2.37 38.91
N ALA A 658 -10.93 -1.17 38.33
CA ALA A 658 -11.39 0.08 38.90
C ALA A 658 -11.63 1.13 37.80
N THR A 659 -12.53 2.07 38.05
CA THR A 659 -12.83 3.21 37.16
C THR A 659 -12.77 4.52 37.94
N GLY A 660 -12.39 5.62 37.30
CA GLY A 660 -12.27 6.91 38.00
C GLY A 660 -11.73 8.03 37.11
N THR A 661 -10.98 8.94 37.72
CA THR A 661 -10.38 10.11 37.06
C THR A 661 -8.86 10.08 37.21
N MET A 662 -8.13 10.17 36.09
CA MET A 662 -6.67 10.36 36.07
C MET A 662 -6.37 11.83 35.81
N ALA A 663 -5.44 12.42 36.56
CA ALA A 663 -4.81 13.69 36.25
C ALA A 663 -3.37 13.46 35.77
N ILE A 664 -2.95 14.18 34.71
CA ILE A 664 -1.55 14.20 34.26
C ILE A 664 -0.78 15.18 35.15
N SER A 665 0.17 14.66 35.93
CA SER A 665 0.85 15.43 36.97
C SER A 665 2.01 16.25 36.38
N ARG A 666 3.08 15.61 35.89
CA ARG A 666 4.30 16.28 35.40
C ARG A 666 5.18 15.36 34.55
N GLY A 667 6.29 15.90 34.06
CA GLY A 667 7.29 15.18 33.28
C GLY A 667 6.73 14.64 31.96
N VAL A 668 5.84 15.37 31.32
CA VAL A 668 5.18 14.94 30.08
C VAL A 668 6.20 14.79 28.96
N TYR A 669 6.30 13.59 28.39
CA TYR A 669 7.05 13.31 27.17
C TYR A 669 6.08 12.87 26.08
N VAL A 670 6.19 13.49 24.90
CA VAL A 670 5.43 13.14 23.70
C VAL A 670 6.38 13.11 22.51
N ASP A 671 6.39 12.01 21.76
CA ASP A 671 7.13 11.89 20.52
C ASP A 671 6.26 11.24 19.44
N PHE A 672 5.84 12.05 18.46
CA PHE A 672 5.14 11.63 17.24
C PHE A 672 6.04 11.78 15.99
N THR A 673 7.30 12.19 16.16
CA THR A 673 8.19 12.57 15.05
C THR A 673 9.26 11.51 14.83
N ASN A 674 10.03 11.16 15.87
CA ASN A 674 11.14 10.22 15.75
C ASN A 674 10.63 8.80 15.62
N ILE A 675 9.61 8.42 16.41
CA ILE A 675 8.99 7.09 16.39
C ILE A 675 8.47 6.69 14.99
N ASN A 676 8.01 7.68 14.20
CA ASN A 676 7.47 7.52 12.85
C ASN A 676 8.50 7.81 11.73
N LYS A 677 9.75 8.12 12.08
CA LYS A 677 10.79 8.44 11.09
C LYS A 677 11.14 7.21 10.27
N GLN A 678 11.16 7.33 8.94
CA GLN A 678 11.42 6.19 8.03
C GLN A 678 12.80 6.25 7.31
N GLU A 679 13.46 7.40 7.20
CA GLU A 679 14.79 7.51 6.55
C GLU A 679 15.84 7.67 7.63
N PHE A 680 16.84 6.81 7.56
CA PHE A 680 17.98 6.77 8.47
C PHE A 680 19.30 7.05 7.73
N THR A 681 19.21 7.72 6.57
CA THR A 681 20.36 8.16 5.76
C THR A 681 20.18 9.61 5.32
N GLU A 682 21.27 10.39 5.31
CA GLU A 682 21.30 11.83 4.97
C GLU A 682 21.24 12.07 3.45
N ARG A 683 20.31 11.41 2.75
CA ARG A 683 20.13 11.58 1.29
C ARG A 683 19.12 12.67 0.98
N ASP A 684 19.60 13.82 0.48
CA ASP A 684 18.78 14.94 -0.04
C ASP A 684 17.73 14.55 -1.10
N THR A 685 17.81 13.35 -1.67
CA THR A 685 16.97 12.90 -2.80
C THR A 685 15.62 12.34 -2.39
N HIS A 686 15.36 12.10 -1.11
CA HIS A 686 14.08 11.63 -0.60
C HIS A 686 13.55 12.64 0.41
N ARG A 687 12.48 13.36 0.02
CA ARG A 687 11.69 14.14 0.98
C ARG A 687 10.54 13.28 1.47
N PHE A 688 10.40 13.24 2.79
CA PHE A 688 9.30 12.53 3.43
C PHE A 688 7.93 13.02 3.02
N THR A 689 6.98 12.08 3.04
CA THR A 689 5.58 12.32 3.41
C THR A 689 4.89 10.96 3.64
N ASN A 690 3.99 10.90 4.62
CA ASN A 690 3.26 9.68 4.99
C ASN A 690 2.26 9.30 3.89
N PHE A 691 2.43 8.14 3.24
CA PHE A 691 1.64 7.74 2.05
C PHE A 691 1.10 6.30 2.09
N THR A 692 0.41 5.94 3.17
CA THR A 692 -0.56 4.82 3.13
C THR A 692 -1.95 5.25 2.62
N SER A 693 -2.18 6.55 2.39
CA SER A 693 -3.39 7.06 1.75
C SER A 693 -3.12 7.57 0.32
N ARG A 694 -4.10 7.38 -0.58
CA ARG A 694 -4.06 7.86 -1.99
C ARG A 694 -4.23 9.39 -2.11
N GLU A 695 -4.17 10.14 -1.02
CA GLU A 695 -4.35 11.59 -1.04
C GLU A 695 -3.03 12.34 -1.25
N ALA A 696 -3.00 13.25 -2.22
CA ALA A 696 -1.88 14.17 -2.37
C ALA A 696 -1.76 15.06 -1.11
N HIS A 697 -0.56 15.09 -0.52
CA HIS A 697 -0.27 15.81 0.73
C HIS A 697 -0.65 17.30 0.63
N PRO A 698 -1.13 17.95 1.71
CA PRO A 698 -1.50 19.36 1.68
C PRO A 698 -0.40 20.29 1.18
N GLU A 699 0.86 20.01 1.51
CA GLU A 699 2.00 20.78 1.01
C GLU A 699 2.22 20.58 -0.49
N THR A 700 2.15 19.34 -1.00
CA THR A 700 2.22 19.07 -2.44
C THR A 700 1.07 19.76 -3.19
N LYS A 701 -0.16 19.76 -2.63
CA LYS A 701 -1.30 20.54 -3.13
C LYS A 701 -1.01 22.05 -3.10
N ALA A 702 -0.30 22.56 -2.10
CA ALA A 702 0.08 23.97 -1.98
C ALA A 702 1.22 24.37 -2.94
N GLU A 703 2.22 23.52 -3.15
CA GLU A 703 3.27 23.67 -4.15
C GLU A 703 2.68 23.68 -5.57
N TRP A 704 1.83 22.70 -5.90
CA TRP A 704 1.09 22.68 -7.18
C TRP A 704 0.25 23.95 -7.38
N ARG A 705 -0.47 24.41 -6.35
CA ARG A 705 -1.19 25.68 -6.40
C ARG A 705 -0.25 26.86 -6.66
N LYS A 706 0.85 26.99 -5.91
CA LYS A 706 1.86 28.05 -6.14
C LYS A 706 2.41 28.03 -7.56
N LEU A 707 2.67 26.85 -8.12
CA LEU A 707 3.21 26.70 -9.47
C LEU A 707 2.17 27.08 -10.56
N VAL A 708 0.91 26.64 -10.39
CA VAL A 708 -0.20 27.04 -11.28
C VAL A 708 -0.51 28.54 -11.18
N TYR A 709 -0.46 29.14 -9.99
CA TYR A 709 -0.65 30.58 -9.81
C TYR A 709 0.56 31.40 -10.28
N GLY A 710 1.78 30.89 -10.12
CA GLY A 710 3.01 31.50 -10.65
C GLY A 710 3.02 31.56 -12.18
N LEU A 711 2.55 30.51 -12.85
CA LEU A 711 2.37 30.48 -14.31
C LEU A 711 1.26 31.44 -14.79
N ARG A 712 0.28 31.77 -13.94
CA ARG A 712 -0.69 32.85 -14.20
C ARG A 712 -0.16 34.26 -13.90
N GLY A 713 1.02 34.38 -13.27
CA GLY A 713 1.62 35.64 -12.87
C GLY A 713 2.39 36.40 -13.97
N GLN A 714 2.66 35.77 -15.12
CA GLN A 714 3.41 36.38 -16.24
C GLN A 714 2.52 36.94 -17.37
N GLY A 715 1.26 37.28 -17.06
CA GLY A 715 0.32 37.89 -18.01
C GLY A 715 -0.32 39.16 -17.46
N THR A 716 0.34 40.30 -17.61
CA THR A 716 -0.26 41.62 -17.35
C THR A 716 -1.30 41.97 -18.42
N LEU A 717 -2.56 41.60 -18.18
CA LEU A 717 -3.69 42.26 -18.82
C LEU A 717 -4.35 43.21 -17.82
N ARG A 718 -4.21 44.50 -18.10
CA ARG A 718 -4.84 45.59 -17.34
C ARG A 718 -6.35 45.42 -17.37
N GLY A 719 -6.99 45.44 -16.20
CA GLY A 719 -8.42 45.66 -16.13
C GLY A 719 -8.76 47.11 -16.49
N GLN A 720 -9.78 47.31 -17.31
CA GLN A 720 -10.66 48.47 -17.18
C GLN A 720 -12.12 48.00 -17.24
N ASN A 721 -12.94 48.64 -16.41
CA ASN A 721 -14.37 48.41 -16.33
C ASN A 721 -15.04 48.76 -17.66
N VAL A 722 -16.14 48.08 -17.98
CA VAL A 722 -17.50 48.64 -18.10
C VAL A 722 -18.43 47.51 -18.53
N PHE A 723 -19.42 47.18 -17.70
CA PHE A 723 -20.68 46.59 -18.16
C PHE A 723 -21.83 47.19 -17.36
N ARG A 724 -22.44 48.22 -17.93
CA ARG A 724 -23.74 48.79 -17.56
C ARG A 724 -24.47 49.15 -18.86
N GLY A 725 -25.75 48.79 -18.95
CA GLY A 725 -26.70 49.44 -19.88
C GLY A 725 -26.99 48.73 -21.20
N GLN A 726 -28.10 47.97 -21.19
CA GLN A 726 -29.25 48.05 -22.12
C GLN A 726 -29.10 48.29 -23.63
N GLY A 727 -29.92 47.54 -24.39
CA GLY A 727 -30.31 47.80 -25.79
C GLY A 727 -29.43 47.09 -26.84
N GLY A 728 -29.96 46.54 -27.93
CA GLY A 728 -31.36 46.35 -28.32
C GLY A 728 -31.49 46.01 -29.82
N ALA A 729 -32.24 44.94 -30.14
CA ALA A 729 -32.88 44.60 -31.42
C ALA A 729 -32.06 44.52 -32.75
N THR A 730 -32.48 43.56 -33.59
CA THR A 730 -32.13 43.33 -35.02
C THR A 730 -30.69 42.92 -35.34
N LYS A 731 -30.44 42.00 -36.28
CA LYS A 731 -31.32 41.38 -37.28
C LYS A 731 -30.97 39.90 -37.49
#